data_AF-A0A9N8ZY10-F1
#
_entry.id   AF-A0A9N8ZY10-F1
#
_cell.length_a   1.000
_cell.length_b   1.000
_cell.length_c   1.000
_cell.angle_alpha   90.00
_cell.angle_beta   90.00
_cell.angle_gamma   90.00
#
_symmetry.space_group_name_H-M   'P 1'
#
loop_
_entity.id
_entity.type
_entity.pdbx_description
1 polymer ?
#
loop_
_entity_poly.entity_id
_entity_poly.type
_entity_poly.pdbx_seq_one_letter_code
_entity_poly.pdbx_strand_id
1 'polypeptide(L)'
;MLFSDIPVYARFLVVLLFVGLTLLFFASFPAKNLENQDELHLSIIHTNDVHSRFDQINSMATDCTPAQYEAKKCYGGTARHKILIDRLRSQSKNSLLLDGGDEFQGSLFYTFYKGNKTAEVMTIGNHEFDNGPELLIEHYKRLKKPIVCANIDTTKNPNLGQYIKPYHIFEEYNLAVIGYITEVTNSGISNAGPTLSFINPIPIVQKYVDELHAKGIKRIFTLSHNGYNEDKILAAQTYGVSLHIGGHSHTLLSNKTSDAGISKGPYPTTVKNAKGEDTLIVQAYWSGKYIGHLDILIDAEGKILKYQGEPILVNQSIPQDPKIQSLVSSWRQPFDTFVKTVIGEAKEEFDQSNCQTIECQMGNLVTDAMLNYRNKSNNKVSAAFINAGGIRTGLLKGNITIENILTVLPFGSQLVDIDVTGKNITDILESVVGKKTNIISGKPVTSFIQLSGIQFTYNSSKEVFKRVVEVKIRDPITKEYTLVDPKQIYTLSTIDFVTNTGDGILPSPIEGSLTFEVVDKVVQDYIKEQKVITPYLDGRIKDVAVSAGSFTKLSFDEPLHYRYTRALNENENPQDRKKESPRPHKHHHENINLLSPQQVPNAIAYTNMSQTNSNQTKRTSDDLEKDKDEFVPYVPIKQRREAKVRKLQRMRHLPEPQVEREENEKDEDSLVAGPKANISLIDQAVEVKKQKALEDSMKTDAEKKLEEEKAIMEAVAQRKLLASDRELAKNIIYHDPIKTTWQPPRHIRERTQQEYDEIRKKYTILVEGEDIPAPIKHFRDMKFPPPILDYLKSCGIRRPTPIQVQGLPVALSGRDMIGIAFTGSGKTLAFSLPLVMLALEAEMKLPLVRGEGPIGMIVCPSRELARQTFESICKMIDFTTRGGFPKVNPLLCIGGISMSDQSRVFSNGLHIVVATPGRLQDMLSKKKFNLELCKFLCLDEADRMIDMGFEDDVRNIMSYFTSQRQTLLYSATMPKKIQDFARSALVQPVIVNVGRAGAANLDVLQEVEYVKQEAKIVYLLECLQKTPPPVLIFAENKNDVDDIHEYLLLKGVEAVAIHGGKTQDEREFAIRSFKEYKKDVLVASDVASKGLDFPDIKHVINYDMPKEIENYVHRIGRTGRSGKTGVATTFINMNCSEQILLDLKHLLREAKQRVPPVLEAMEDPTDKYNLSGGCTFCGGLGHRISDCPKLDAQRRQQVGNIGRSGGGERGGGEY
;
A
#
# COMPACT_ATOMS: atom_id res chain seq x y z
N MET A 1 -55.71 -42.75 80.89
CA MET A 1 -56.34 -41.74 81.77
C MET A 1 -55.39 -40.55 81.87
N LEU A 2 -55.91 -39.33 81.99
CA LEU A 2 -55.15 -38.06 82.03
C LEU A 2 -54.34 -37.80 80.73
N PHE A 3 -54.45 -36.69 80.01
CA PHE A 3 -54.97 -35.36 80.35
C PHE A 3 -56.05 -34.88 79.37
N SER A 4 -57.27 -34.77 79.88
CA SER A 4 -58.36 -34.00 79.28
C SER A 4 -58.44 -32.63 79.96
N ASP A 5 -57.43 -31.77 79.79
CA ASP A 5 -57.48 -30.34 80.15
C ASP A 5 -56.33 -29.56 79.48
N ILE A 6 -56.57 -29.09 78.25
CA ILE A 6 -55.69 -28.14 77.54
C ILE A 6 -56.60 -27.10 76.84
N PRO A 7 -56.52 -25.80 77.18
CA PRO A 7 -57.41 -24.78 76.63
C PRO A 7 -57.37 -24.68 75.10
N VAL A 8 -58.50 -24.25 74.50
CA VAL A 8 -58.64 -24.11 73.04
C VAL A 8 -57.56 -23.20 72.44
N TYR A 9 -57.17 -22.13 73.14
CA TYR A 9 -56.06 -21.25 72.75
C TYR A 9 -54.71 -21.98 72.67
N ALA A 10 -54.42 -22.92 73.58
CA ALA A 10 -53.19 -23.70 73.54
C ALA A 10 -53.21 -24.71 72.37
N ARG A 11 -54.37 -25.25 71.99
CA ARG A 11 -54.50 -26.04 70.74
C ARG A 11 -54.25 -25.18 69.50
N PHE A 12 -54.76 -23.95 69.46
CA PHE A 12 -54.47 -23.01 68.38
C PHE A 12 -53.00 -22.63 68.31
N LEU A 13 -52.35 -22.40 69.46
CA LEU A 13 -50.93 -22.06 69.53
C LEU A 13 -50.04 -23.25 69.10
N VAL A 14 -50.38 -24.48 69.50
CA VAL A 14 -49.66 -25.69 69.06
C VAL A 14 -49.85 -25.94 67.57
N VAL A 15 -51.05 -25.70 66.99
CA VAL A 15 -51.26 -25.80 65.54
C VAL A 15 -50.50 -24.70 64.79
N LEU A 16 -50.49 -23.46 65.28
CA LEU A 16 -49.67 -22.38 64.70
C LEU A 16 -48.17 -22.65 64.82
N LEU A 17 -47.70 -23.28 65.91
CA LEU A 17 -46.32 -23.73 66.04
C LEU A 17 -46.01 -24.92 65.12
N PHE A 18 -46.93 -25.86 64.89
CA PHE A 18 -46.71 -26.97 63.95
C PHE A 18 -46.75 -26.55 62.48
N VAL A 19 -47.67 -25.64 62.12
CA VAL A 19 -47.70 -25.00 60.79
C VAL A 19 -46.49 -24.09 60.61
N GLY A 20 -46.07 -23.37 61.66
CA GLY A 20 -44.85 -22.54 61.65
C GLY A 20 -43.58 -23.38 61.50
N LEU A 21 -43.42 -24.47 62.26
CA LEU A 21 -42.27 -25.36 62.14
C LEU A 21 -42.26 -26.13 60.82
N THR A 22 -43.41 -26.56 60.29
CA THR A 22 -43.43 -27.22 58.97
C THR A 22 -43.14 -26.24 57.84
N LEU A 23 -43.65 -25.00 57.89
CA LEU A 23 -43.25 -23.95 56.95
C LEU A 23 -41.75 -23.60 57.06
N LEU A 24 -41.17 -23.57 58.27
CA LEU A 24 -39.73 -23.34 58.45
C LEU A 24 -38.87 -24.54 58.01
N PHE A 25 -39.33 -25.78 58.21
CA PHE A 25 -38.62 -26.97 57.69
C PHE A 25 -38.69 -27.07 56.16
N PHE A 26 -39.79 -26.64 55.53
CA PHE A 26 -39.87 -26.54 54.06
C PHE A 26 -39.20 -25.28 53.48
N ALA A 27 -38.84 -24.29 54.30
CA ALA A 27 -38.16 -23.06 53.88
C ALA A 27 -36.63 -23.04 54.12
N SER A 28 -36.03 -24.16 54.56
CA SER A 28 -34.56 -24.26 54.75
C SER A 28 -33.96 -25.63 54.44
N PHE A 29 -34.66 -26.47 53.68
CA PHE A 29 -33.93 -27.27 52.70
C PHE A 29 -33.36 -26.29 51.67
N PRO A 30 -32.03 -26.28 51.40
CA PRO A 30 -31.62 -25.81 50.09
C PRO A 30 -32.33 -26.70 49.08
N ALA A 31 -33.01 -26.09 48.12
CA ALA A 31 -33.25 -26.78 46.87
C ALA A 31 -31.86 -27.11 46.31
N LYS A 32 -31.43 -28.35 46.53
CA LYS A 32 -30.64 -29.04 45.51
C LYS A 32 -31.53 -29.06 44.28
N ASN A 33 -31.46 -27.98 43.51
CA ASN A 33 -31.36 -28.15 42.08
C ASN A 33 -30.28 -29.22 41.91
N LEU A 34 -30.71 -30.42 41.54
CA LEU A 34 -29.94 -31.15 40.56
C LEU A 34 -30.01 -30.24 39.33
N GLU A 35 -29.04 -29.32 39.22
CA GLU A 35 -28.52 -29.02 37.90
C GLU A 35 -28.16 -30.41 37.34
N ASN A 36 -28.92 -30.89 36.36
CA ASN A 36 -28.47 -32.01 35.54
C ASN A 36 -27.06 -31.63 35.11
N GLN A 37 -26.06 -32.45 35.42
CA GLN A 37 -24.67 -32.12 35.04
C GLN A 37 -24.51 -32.09 33.50
N ASP A 38 -25.53 -32.61 32.81
CA ASP A 38 -25.77 -32.59 31.38
C ASP A 38 -26.42 -31.28 30.85
N GLU A 39 -26.98 -30.41 31.69
CA GLU A 39 -27.62 -29.15 31.25
C GLU A 39 -26.70 -27.93 31.46
N LEU A 40 -26.43 -27.22 30.36
CA LEU A 40 -25.60 -26.02 30.34
C LEU A 40 -26.44 -24.78 30.03
N HIS A 41 -26.50 -23.84 30.98
CA HIS A 41 -26.94 -22.48 30.70
C HIS A 41 -25.76 -21.68 30.12
N LEU A 42 -25.94 -21.02 28.98
CA LEU A 42 -24.89 -20.29 28.27
C LEU A 42 -25.45 -19.01 27.63
N SER A 43 -24.69 -17.91 27.69
CA SER A 43 -25.05 -16.64 27.06
C SER A 43 -24.20 -16.40 25.80
N ILE A 44 -24.83 -16.27 24.64
CA ILE A 44 -24.17 -16.04 23.36
C ILE A 44 -24.30 -14.56 22.99
N ILE A 45 -23.17 -13.85 23.07
CA ILE A 45 -23.02 -12.49 22.58
C ILE A 45 -22.37 -12.58 21.20
N HIS A 46 -22.85 -11.83 20.20
CA HIS A 46 -22.24 -11.85 18.86
C HIS A 46 -22.30 -10.53 18.10
N THR A 47 -21.39 -10.43 17.14
CA THR A 47 -21.25 -9.37 16.14
C THR A 47 -21.05 -9.98 14.76
N ASN A 48 -21.26 -9.20 13.72
CA ASN A 48 -20.96 -9.53 12.33
C ASN A 48 -20.93 -8.24 11.50
N ASP A 49 -20.24 -8.25 10.36
CA ASP A 49 -20.22 -7.17 9.36
C ASP A 49 -19.89 -5.78 9.98
N VAL A 50 -18.97 -5.78 10.96
CA VAL A 50 -18.64 -4.59 11.77
C VAL A 50 -17.92 -3.51 10.94
N HIS A 51 -17.18 -3.89 9.89
CA HIS A 51 -16.54 -3.00 8.93
C HIS A 51 -15.75 -1.85 9.58
N SER A 52 -14.89 -2.21 10.55
CA SER A 52 -13.96 -1.29 11.21
C SER A 52 -14.61 -0.02 11.79
N ARG A 53 -15.88 -0.12 12.25
CA ARG A 53 -16.63 0.99 12.88
C ARG A 53 -16.27 1.16 14.37
N PHE A 54 -15.00 1.50 14.62
CA PHE A 54 -14.49 1.73 15.98
C PHE A 54 -15.12 2.93 16.68
N ASP A 55 -15.37 4.00 15.92
CA ASP A 55 -16.09 5.19 16.40
C ASP A 55 -17.61 5.03 16.32
N GLN A 56 -18.32 5.94 16.99
CA GLN A 56 -19.78 5.99 16.93
C GLN A 56 -20.29 6.47 15.57
N ILE A 57 -21.29 5.79 15.07
CA ILE A 57 -21.94 6.06 13.78
C ILE A 57 -23.27 6.78 13.93
N ASN A 58 -23.74 7.42 12.86
CA ASN A 58 -25.12 7.88 12.72
C ASN A 58 -26.02 6.77 12.11
N SER A 59 -27.22 7.14 11.63
CA SER A 59 -28.20 6.21 11.05
C SER A 59 -27.67 5.38 9.87
N MET A 60 -26.77 5.95 9.05
CA MET A 60 -26.23 5.37 7.80
C MET A 60 -24.79 4.82 7.93
N ALA A 61 -24.34 4.45 9.13
CA ALA A 61 -22.98 3.92 9.36
C ALA A 61 -21.80 4.85 8.97
N THR A 62 -22.06 6.14 8.70
CA THR A 62 -21.04 7.19 8.66
C THR A 62 -20.87 7.82 10.04
N ASP A 63 -19.82 8.60 10.28
CA ASP A 63 -19.52 9.19 11.59
C ASP A 63 -20.65 10.04 12.17
N CYS A 64 -20.80 10.00 13.50
CA CYS A 64 -21.79 10.82 14.18
C CYS A 64 -21.30 12.24 14.46
N THR A 65 -21.99 13.24 13.91
CA THR A 65 -21.69 14.67 14.13
C THR A 65 -22.08 15.14 15.54
N PRO A 66 -21.52 16.26 16.05
CA PRO A 66 -21.91 16.82 17.35
C PRO A 66 -23.42 17.09 17.49
N ALA A 67 -24.06 17.65 16.46
CA ALA A 67 -25.50 17.92 16.45
C ALA A 67 -26.34 16.62 16.50
N GLN A 68 -25.87 15.53 15.87
CA GLN A 68 -26.52 14.22 15.99
C GLN A 68 -26.32 13.62 17.39
N TYR A 69 -25.15 13.84 18.03
CA TYR A 69 -24.90 13.42 19.40
C TYR A 69 -25.80 14.16 20.41
N GLU A 70 -25.95 15.47 20.27
CA GLU A 70 -26.90 16.26 21.07
C GLU A 70 -28.36 15.79 20.86
N ALA A 71 -28.73 15.49 19.60
CA ALA A 71 -30.03 14.93 19.25
C ALA A 71 -30.25 13.44 19.61
N LYS A 72 -29.28 12.79 20.27
CA LYS A 72 -29.28 11.37 20.66
C LYS A 72 -29.39 10.37 19.48
N LYS A 73 -28.80 10.72 18.33
CA LYS A 73 -28.84 9.96 17.06
C LYS A 73 -27.54 9.22 16.72
N CYS A 74 -26.66 9.01 17.70
CA CYS A 74 -25.47 8.16 17.54
C CYS A 74 -25.70 6.72 18.01
N TYR A 75 -25.08 5.78 17.30
CA TYR A 75 -25.14 4.35 17.54
C TYR A 75 -23.73 3.72 17.51
N GLY A 76 -23.61 2.46 17.93
CA GLY A 76 -22.39 1.66 17.85
C GLY A 76 -21.16 2.29 18.52
N GLY A 77 -19.99 1.93 17.98
CA GLY A 77 -18.66 2.29 18.44
C GLY A 77 -18.15 1.37 19.56
N THR A 78 -16.88 0.94 19.45
CA THR A 78 -16.24 -0.05 20.36
C THR A 78 -16.29 0.36 21.82
N ALA A 79 -16.29 1.67 22.11
CA ALA A 79 -16.41 2.18 23.46
C ALA A 79 -17.80 1.90 24.09
N ARG A 80 -18.88 1.82 23.31
CA ARG A 80 -20.20 1.34 23.81
C ARG A 80 -20.28 -0.18 23.82
N HIS A 81 -19.72 -0.84 22.79
CA HIS A 81 -19.66 -2.30 22.73
C HIS A 81 -19.03 -2.87 23.99
N LYS A 82 -17.89 -2.33 24.43
CA LYS A 82 -17.22 -2.74 25.68
C LYS A 82 -18.16 -2.70 26.89
N ILE A 83 -18.87 -1.59 27.11
CA ILE A 83 -19.79 -1.41 28.24
C ILE A 83 -20.99 -2.36 28.16
N LEU A 84 -21.52 -2.63 26.97
CA LEU A 84 -22.63 -3.58 26.79
C LEU A 84 -22.16 -5.02 27.00
N ILE A 85 -21.06 -5.42 26.37
CA ILE A 85 -20.46 -6.75 26.47
C ILE A 85 -20.07 -7.07 27.91
N ASP A 86 -19.42 -6.15 28.62
CA ASP A 86 -19.09 -6.31 30.04
C ASP A 86 -20.35 -6.51 30.90
N ARG A 87 -21.42 -5.77 30.60
CA ARG A 87 -22.69 -5.90 31.32
C ARG A 87 -23.32 -7.28 31.11
N LEU A 88 -23.45 -7.72 29.85
CA LEU A 88 -24.01 -9.03 29.52
C LEU A 88 -23.17 -10.17 30.13
N ARG A 89 -21.84 -10.08 30.01
CA ARG A 89 -20.90 -11.01 30.68
C ARG A 89 -21.00 -11.01 32.20
N SER A 90 -21.40 -9.90 32.83
CA SER A 90 -21.64 -9.85 34.29
C SER A 90 -23.00 -10.42 34.72
N GLN A 91 -23.91 -10.67 33.78
CA GLN A 91 -25.26 -11.19 34.04
C GLN A 91 -25.36 -12.72 33.89
N SER A 92 -24.41 -13.37 33.20
CA SER A 92 -24.32 -14.83 33.09
C SER A 92 -22.99 -15.38 33.59
N LYS A 93 -23.04 -16.47 34.35
CA LYS A 93 -21.86 -17.25 34.80
C LYS A 93 -21.03 -17.77 33.62
N ASN A 94 -21.70 -18.17 32.54
CA ASN A 94 -21.11 -18.75 31.33
C ASN A 94 -21.44 -17.86 30.14
N SER A 95 -20.45 -17.42 29.38
CA SER A 95 -20.69 -16.63 28.17
C SER A 95 -19.63 -16.83 27.09
N LEU A 96 -20.07 -16.74 25.83
CA LEU A 96 -19.22 -16.64 24.65
C LEU A 96 -19.43 -15.30 23.96
N LEU A 97 -18.39 -14.84 23.28
CA LEU A 97 -18.42 -13.71 22.36
C LEU A 97 -17.79 -14.17 21.06
N LEU A 98 -18.55 -14.12 19.98
CA LEU A 98 -18.21 -14.69 18.68
C LEU A 98 -18.51 -13.67 17.57
N ASP A 99 -17.58 -13.47 16.65
CA ASP A 99 -17.75 -12.58 15.50
C ASP A 99 -17.94 -13.35 14.18
N GLY A 100 -18.96 -12.95 13.41
CA GLY A 100 -19.40 -13.51 12.14
C GLY A 100 -18.63 -13.03 10.89
N GLY A 101 -17.47 -12.39 11.05
CA GLY A 101 -16.61 -11.96 9.94
C GLY A 101 -16.89 -10.55 9.42
N ASP A 102 -16.01 -10.06 8.55
CA ASP A 102 -16.00 -8.70 7.99
C ASP A 102 -15.86 -7.57 9.05
N GLU A 103 -14.90 -7.75 9.97
CA GLU A 103 -14.34 -6.67 10.78
C GLU A 103 -13.46 -5.73 9.93
N PHE A 104 -12.86 -6.25 8.85
CA PHE A 104 -12.06 -5.46 7.91
C PHE A 104 -12.93 -4.59 6.97
N GLN A 105 -12.27 -3.65 6.30
CA GLN A 105 -12.82 -2.71 5.31
C GLN A 105 -13.87 -1.73 5.85
N GLY A 106 -14.26 -0.75 5.02
CA GLY A 106 -15.44 0.11 5.20
C GLY A 106 -15.21 1.44 5.90
N SER A 107 -14.11 1.61 6.65
CA SER A 107 -13.78 2.86 7.34
C SER A 107 -12.31 3.27 7.16
N LEU A 108 -12.01 4.55 7.37
CA LEU A 108 -10.65 5.10 7.36
C LEU A 108 -9.71 4.42 8.35
N PHE A 109 -10.22 3.84 9.44
CA PHE A 109 -9.41 3.04 10.34
C PHE A 109 -8.84 1.81 9.62
N TYR A 110 -9.61 1.16 8.74
CA TYR A 110 -9.07 0.09 7.91
C TYR A 110 -8.10 0.61 6.85
N THR A 111 -8.47 1.69 6.14
CA THR A 111 -7.63 2.31 5.10
C THR A 111 -6.24 2.68 5.64
N PHE A 112 -6.18 3.22 6.86
CA PHE A 112 -4.95 3.70 7.50
C PHE A 112 -4.21 2.61 8.32
N TYR A 113 -4.92 1.70 9.00
CA TYR A 113 -4.28 0.71 9.89
C TYR A 113 -4.24 -0.73 9.37
N LYS A 114 -4.93 -1.09 8.28
CA LYS A 114 -4.85 -2.42 7.65
C LYS A 114 -5.02 -3.57 8.65
N GLY A 115 -6.16 -3.58 9.35
CA GLY A 115 -6.50 -4.59 10.36
C GLY A 115 -5.74 -4.50 11.69
N ASN A 116 -4.77 -3.58 11.88
CA ASN A 116 -3.96 -3.53 13.11
C ASN A 116 -4.70 -3.10 14.41
N LYS A 117 -6.04 -3.08 14.42
CA LYS A 117 -6.90 -2.53 15.48
C LYS A 117 -8.08 -3.43 15.90
N THR A 118 -8.42 -4.44 15.10
CA THR A 118 -9.47 -5.45 15.39
C THR A 118 -8.94 -6.51 16.37
N ALA A 119 -9.79 -7.08 17.25
CA ALA A 119 -9.32 -7.97 18.33
C ALA A 119 -10.39 -8.81 19.05
N GLU A 120 -10.95 -9.86 18.44
CA GLU A 120 -11.83 -10.81 19.16
C GLU A 120 -11.78 -12.27 18.61
N VAL A 121 -12.71 -13.15 19.01
CA VAL A 121 -12.84 -14.54 18.48
C VAL A 121 -13.75 -14.52 17.26
N MET A 122 -13.28 -15.04 16.12
CA MET A 122 -13.78 -14.63 14.81
C MET A 122 -13.79 -15.77 13.78
N THR A 123 -14.83 -15.84 12.95
CA THR A 123 -14.79 -16.54 11.64
C THR A 123 -14.32 -15.59 10.56
N ILE A 124 -13.73 -16.13 9.50
CA ILE A 124 -13.13 -15.31 8.44
C ILE A 124 -14.23 -14.87 7.47
N GLY A 125 -14.38 -13.57 7.24
CA GLY A 125 -15.21 -12.99 6.20
C GLY A 125 -14.45 -12.73 4.89
N ASN A 126 -15.14 -12.18 3.89
CA ASN A 126 -14.52 -11.88 2.60
C ASN A 126 -13.58 -10.68 2.68
N HIS A 127 -13.91 -9.63 3.43
CA HIS A 127 -13.12 -8.40 3.48
C HIS A 127 -11.82 -8.56 4.29
N GLU A 128 -11.68 -9.64 5.07
CA GLU A 128 -10.39 -10.07 5.63
C GLU A 128 -9.34 -10.35 4.54
N PHE A 129 -9.76 -10.71 3.32
CA PHE A 129 -8.87 -10.97 2.18
C PHE A 129 -8.61 -9.75 1.26
N ASP A 130 -9.18 -8.56 1.55
CA ASP A 130 -9.12 -7.40 0.65
C ASP A 130 -7.71 -6.98 0.24
N ASN A 131 -6.72 -7.23 1.11
CA ASN A 131 -5.31 -6.89 0.86
C ASN A 131 -4.40 -8.13 0.85
N GLY A 132 -4.96 -9.30 0.50
CA GLY A 132 -4.23 -10.54 0.28
C GLY A 132 -3.93 -11.34 1.56
N PRO A 133 -3.72 -12.66 1.43
CA PRO A 133 -3.49 -13.54 2.58
C PRO A 133 -2.19 -13.21 3.34
N GLU A 134 -1.21 -12.57 2.72
CA GLU A 134 0.07 -12.18 3.35
C GLU A 134 -0.09 -11.12 4.43
N LEU A 135 -0.97 -10.13 4.22
CA LEU A 135 -1.29 -9.12 5.25
C LEU A 135 -2.24 -9.69 6.31
N LEU A 136 -3.08 -10.66 5.94
CA LEU A 136 -3.94 -11.37 6.88
C LEU A 136 -3.13 -12.26 7.85
N ILE A 137 -2.09 -12.96 7.35
CA ILE A 137 -1.10 -13.68 8.18
C ILE A 137 -0.50 -12.74 9.24
N GLU A 138 -0.12 -11.53 8.84
CA GLU A 138 0.43 -10.55 9.77
C GLU A 138 -0.57 -10.13 10.85
N HIS A 139 -1.84 -9.90 10.48
CA HIS A 139 -2.88 -9.65 11.48
C HIS A 139 -3.06 -10.84 12.45
N TYR A 140 -3.12 -12.06 11.92
CA TYR A 140 -3.38 -13.27 12.70
C TYR A 140 -2.23 -13.60 13.68
N LYS A 141 -0.98 -13.28 13.35
CA LYS A 141 0.15 -13.32 14.30
C LYS A 141 -0.03 -12.46 15.56
N ARG A 142 -0.90 -11.44 15.50
CA ARG A 142 -1.17 -10.51 16.62
C ARG A 142 -2.42 -10.87 17.42
N LEU A 143 -3.31 -11.72 16.88
CA LEU A 143 -4.50 -12.17 17.59
C LEU A 143 -4.15 -13.25 18.63
N LYS A 144 -4.62 -13.05 19.87
CA LYS A 144 -4.48 -14.01 20.99
C LYS A 144 -5.67 -14.97 21.12
N LYS A 145 -6.43 -15.14 20.04
CA LYS A 145 -7.72 -15.85 20.03
C LYS A 145 -7.78 -16.81 18.84
N PRO A 146 -8.52 -17.93 18.97
CA PRO A 146 -8.70 -18.89 17.88
C PRO A 146 -9.47 -18.24 16.73
N ILE A 147 -9.09 -18.63 15.51
CA ILE A 147 -9.69 -18.20 14.26
C ILE A 147 -10.18 -19.47 13.57
N VAL A 148 -11.46 -19.50 13.21
CA VAL A 148 -12.10 -20.71 12.69
C VAL A 148 -12.59 -20.51 11.26
N CYS A 149 -12.20 -21.41 10.36
CA CYS A 149 -12.79 -21.54 9.03
C CYS A 149 -12.46 -22.93 8.43
N ALA A 150 -13.49 -23.72 8.14
CA ALA A 150 -13.36 -25.13 7.78
C ALA A 150 -13.20 -25.39 6.28
N ASN A 151 -13.74 -24.52 5.44
CA ASN A 151 -13.90 -24.72 3.99
C ASN A 151 -12.88 -23.95 3.14
N ILE A 152 -11.77 -23.49 3.73
CA ILE A 152 -10.64 -22.90 3.00
C ILE A 152 -9.56 -23.96 2.77
N ASP A 153 -9.30 -24.28 1.50
CA ASP A 153 -8.12 -25.04 1.10
C ASP A 153 -6.87 -24.17 1.19
N THR A 154 -6.05 -24.44 2.20
CA THR A 154 -4.77 -23.77 2.46
C THR A 154 -3.55 -24.59 2.00
N THR A 155 -3.74 -25.70 1.25
CA THR A 155 -2.62 -26.58 0.82
C THR A 155 -1.55 -25.85 0.00
N LYS A 156 -1.94 -24.81 -0.76
CA LYS A 156 -1.02 -23.95 -1.53
C LYS A 156 -0.56 -22.71 -0.77
N ASN A 157 -1.07 -22.46 0.44
CA ASN A 157 -0.62 -21.39 1.34
C ASN A 157 -0.52 -21.90 2.81
N PRO A 158 0.42 -22.82 3.12
CA PRO A 158 0.57 -23.38 4.46
C PRO A 158 0.95 -22.32 5.51
N ASN A 159 1.52 -21.19 5.08
CA ASN A 159 1.84 -20.06 5.95
C ASN A 159 0.59 -19.42 6.57
N LEU A 160 -0.55 -19.40 5.86
CA LEU A 160 -1.85 -19.01 6.40
C LEU A 160 -2.51 -20.19 7.14
N GLY A 161 -2.40 -21.41 6.59
CA GLY A 161 -3.01 -22.63 7.12
C GLY A 161 -2.68 -22.93 8.59
N GLN A 162 -1.49 -22.57 9.08
CA GLN A 162 -1.13 -22.75 10.50
C GLN A 162 -1.96 -21.90 11.49
N TYR A 163 -2.59 -20.81 11.04
CA TYR A 163 -3.38 -19.90 11.87
C TYR A 163 -4.89 -20.17 11.81
N ILE A 164 -5.36 -20.84 10.75
CA ILE A 164 -6.77 -21.15 10.55
C ILE A 164 -7.04 -22.58 11.02
N LYS A 165 -7.98 -22.76 11.94
CA LYS A 165 -8.48 -24.10 12.35
C LYS A 165 -9.86 -24.34 11.75
N PRO A 166 -10.26 -25.58 11.44
CA PRO A 166 -11.62 -25.84 10.97
C PRO A 166 -12.66 -25.55 12.07
N TYR A 167 -12.30 -25.84 13.31
CA TYR A 167 -13.12 -25.61 14.50
C TYR A 167 -12.26 -25.29 15.73
N HIS A 168 -12.90 -24.82 16.78
CA HIS A 168 -12.33 -24.71 18.13
C HIS A 168 -13.25 -25.39 19.15
N ILE A 169 -12.68 -25.99 20.18
CA ILE A 169 -13.39 -26.67 21.27
C ILE A 169 -13.19 -25.82 22.53
N PHE A 170 -14.30 -25.47 23.16
CA PHE A 170 -14.38 -24.91 24.51
C PHE A 170 -14.60 -26.07 25.48
N GLU A 171 -13.50 -26.62 25.99
CA GLU A 171 -13.48 -27.79 26.88
C GLU A 171 -14.33 -27.54 28.15
N GLU A 172 -14.37 -26.29 28.64
CA GLU A 172 -15.16 -25.86 29.79
C GLU A 172 -16.69 -25.99 29.59
N TYR A 173 -17.13 -26.14 28.34
CA TYR A 173 -18.53 -26.28 27.95
C TYR A 173 -18.82 -27.61 27.22
N ASN A 174 -17.81 -28.46 26.98
CA ASN A 174 -17.86 -29.59 26.04
C ASN A 174 -18.52 -29.19 24.70
N LEU A 175 -18.06 -28.09 24.11
CA LEU A 175 -18.74 -27.40 23.01
C LEU A 175 -17.77 -27.03 21.90
N ALA A 176 -18.11 -27.34 20.65
CA ALA A 176 -17.33 -26.96 19.48
C ALA A 176 -18.00 -25.84 18.66
N VAL A 177 -17.17 -24.97 18.09
CA VAL A 177 -17.57 -23.95 17.11
C VAL A 177 -16.82 -24.21 15.81
N ILE A 178 -17.54 -24.55 14.74
CA ILE A 178 -17.02 -24.75 13.39
C ILE A 178 -17.16 -23.44 12.60
N GLY A 179 -16.07 -22.92 12.02
CA GLY A 179 -16.15 -21.72 11.18
C GLY A 179 -16.44 -22.06 9.72
N TYR A 180 -17.14 -21.23 8.97
CA TYR A 180 -17.17 -21.29 7.50
C TYR A 180 -17.44 -19.93 6.84
N ILE A 181 -17.05 -19.81 5.56
CA ILE A 181 -17.17 -18.61 4.72
C ILE A 181 -17.87 -18.95 3.39
N THR A 182 -18.45 -17.97 2.71
CA THR A 182 -19.01 -18.13 1.36
C THR A 182 -18.00 -18.63 0.32
N GLU A 183 -18.43 -19.50 -0.60
CA GLU A 183 -17.59 -20.03 -1.67
C GLU A 183 -17.23 -18.98 -2.74
N VAL A 184 -17.97 -17.86 -2.82
CA VAL A 184 -17.70 -16.81 -3.82
C VAL A 184 -16.54 -15.86 -3.46
N THR A 185 -15.86 -16.04 -2.32
CA THR A 185 -14.74 -15.18 -1.89
C THR A 185 -13.59 -15.10 -2.91
N ASN A 186 -13.27 -16.19 -3.60
CA ASN A 186 -12.32 -16.20 -4.74
C ASN A 186 -13.00 -15.76 -6.06
N SER A 187 -14.30 -15.98 -6.21
CA SER A 187 -15.11 -15.65 -7.40
C SER A 187 -15.31 -14.14 -7.66
N GLY A 188 -14.60 -13.27 -6.96
CA GLY A 188 -14.51 -11.84 -7.30
C GLY A 188 -15.21 -10.89 -6.33
N ILE A 189 -15.44 -11.25 -5.07
CA ILE A 189 -15.88 -10.29 -4.02
C ILE A 189 -14.72 -9.79 -3.12
N SER A 190 -13.53 -10.40 -3.22
CA SER A 190 -12.32 -10.00 -2.47
C SER A 190 -11.04 -10.50 -3.16
N ASN A 191 -9.87 -10.13 -2.64
CA ASN A 191 -8.55 -10.39 -3.22
C ASN A 191 -7.80 -11.55 -2.52
N ALA A 192 -8.46 -12.69 -2.35
CA ALA A 192 -7.87 -13.88 -1.69
C ALA A 192 -6.71 -14.54 -2.48
N GLY A 193 -6.51 -14.17 -3.74
CA GLY A 193 -5.42 -14.66 -4.58
C GLY A 193 -5.58 -16.11 -5.08
N PRO A 194 -4.70 -16.57 -6.00
CA PRO A 194 -4.78 -17.90 -6.61
C PRO A 194 -4.29 -19.04 -5.70
N THR A 195 -3.82 -18.74 -4.49
CA THR A 195 -3.26 -19.71 -3.53
C THR A 195 -4.30 -20.28 -2.57
N LEU A 196 -5.55 -19.79 -2.59
CA LEU A 196 -6.65 -20.25 -1.75
C LEU A 196 -7.85 -20.70 -2.57
N SER A 197 -8.38 -21.88 -2.26
CA SER A 197 -9.64 -22.38 -2.82
C SER A 197 -10.71 -22.36 -1.73
N PHE A 198 -11.90 -21.84 -2.02
CA PHE A 198 -13.04 -21.87 -1.10
C PHE A 198 -13.98 -22.99 -1.56
N ILE A 199 -14.26 -23.93 -0.68
CA ILE A 199 -15.03 -25.14 -0.96
C ILE A 199 -16.48 -24.91 -0.50
N ASN A 200 -17.45 -25.54 -1.15
CA ASN A 200 -18.84 -25.55 -0.68
C ASN A 200 -18.90 -25.94 0.81
N PRO A 201 -19.48 -25.11 1.69
CA PRO A 201 -19.40 -25.34 3.13
C PRO A 201 -20.24 -26.54 3.61
N ILE A 202 -21.32 -26.92 2.91
CA ILE A 202 -22.28 -27.95 3.37
C ILE A 202 -21.61 -29.31 3.65
N PRO A 203 -20.91 -29.97 2.71
CA PRO A 203 -20.23 -31.25 2.97
C PRO A 203 -19.05 -31.12 3.94
N ILE A 204 -18.43 -29.94 4.03
CA ILE A 204 -17.26 -29.70 4.89
C ILE A 204 -17.67 -29.52 6.35
N VAL A 205 -18.73 -28.77 6.62
CA VAL A 205 -19.31 -28.65 7.97
C VAL A 205 -19.79 -30.01 8.45
N GLN A 206 -20.54 -30.76 7.63
CA GLN A 206 -21.03 -32.09 8.01
C GLN A 206 -19.88 -33.06 8.36
N LYS A 207 -18.81 -33.09 7.55
CA LYS A 207 -17.60 -33.88 7.83
C LYS A 207 -17.03 -33.57 9.23
N TYR A 208 -16.92 -32.30 9.60
CA TYR A 208 -16.37 -31.93 10.91
C TYR A 208 -17.36 -32.13 12.07
N VAL A 209 -18.67 -32.03 11.82
CA VAL A 209 -19.70 -32.45 12.78
C VAL A 209 -19.55 -33.93 13.12
N ASP A 210 -19.42 -34.80 12.12
CA ASP A 210 -19.27 -36.25 12.34
C ASP A 210 -17.91 -36.60 13.00
N GLU A 211 -16.84 -35.83 12.72
CA GLU A 211 -15.56 -35.94 13.43
C GLU A 211 -15.66 -35.54 14.91
N LEU A 212 -16.44 -34.51 15.24
CA LEU A 212 -16.67 -34.04 16.61
C LEU A 212 -17.58 -35.00 17.41
N HIS A 213 -18.62 -35.54 16.78
CA HIS A 213 -19.43 -36.62 17.35
C HIS A 213 -18.59 -37.86 17.68
N ALA A 214 -17.67 -38.25 16.79
CA ALA A 214 -16.75 -39.36 17.03
C ALA A 214 -15.75 -39.10 18.19
N LYS A 215 -15.56 -37.83 18.57
CA LYS A 215 -14.80 -37.40 19.76
C LYS A 215 -15.66 -37.23 21.02
N GLY A 216 -16.96 -37.51 20.95
CA GLY A 216 -17.91 -37.37 22.07
C GLY A 216 -18.47 -35.96 22.26
N ILE A 217 -18.15 -35.01 21.37
CA ILE A 217 -18.60 -33.62 21.43
C ILE A 217 -19.90 -33.51 20.64
N LYS A 218 -21.02 -33.27 21.33
CA LYS A 218 -22.36 -33.16 20.73
C LYS A 218 -22.91 -31.73 20.68
N ARG A 219 -22.45 -30.83 21.56
CA ARG A 219 -22.80 -29.40 21.51
C ARG A 219 -21.98 -28.74 20.40
N ILE A 220 -22.56 -28.57 19.21
CA ILE A 220 -21.84 -28.04 18.05
C ILE A 220 -22.60 -26.82 17.50
N PHE A 221 -21.92 -25.67 17.51
CA PHE A 221 -22.37 -24.45 16.85
C PHE A 221 -21.52 -24.16 15.62
N THR A 222 -22.00 -23.25 14.77
CA THR A 222 -21.22 -22.73 13.65
C THR A 222 -21.11 -21.21 13.68
N LEU A 223 -20.02 -20.69 13.13
CA LEU A 223 -19.73 -19.27 12.98
C LEU A 223 -19.51 -18.99 11.48
N SER A 224 -20.49 -18.33 10.87
CA SER A 224 -20.68 -18.26 9.43
C SER A 224 -20.45 -16.86 8.87
N HIS A 225 -19.73 -16.80 7.76
CA HIS A 225 -19.73 -15.65 6.85
C HIS A 225 -20.20 -16.07 5.45
N ASN A 226 -21.42 -16.62 5.39
CA ASN A 226 -21.99 -17.23 4.18
C ASN A 226 -23.26 -16.52 3.65
N GLY A 227 -24.02 -15.88 4.54
CA GLY A 227 -25.29 -15.19 4.21
C GLY A 227 -26.51 -15.93 4.76
N TYR A 228 -27.52 -15.18 5.20
CA TYR A 228 -28.69 -15.69 5.93
C TYR A 228 -29.53 -16.70 5.15
N ASN A 229 -29.65 -16.59 3.82
CA ASN A 229 -30.41 -17.56 3.04
C ASN A 229 -29.61 -18.86 2.84
N GLU A 230 -28.31 -18.71 2.68
CA GLU A 230 -27.32 -19.73 2.44
C GLU A 230 -27.08 -20.53 3.75
N ASP A 231 -27.13 -19.87 4.89
CA ASP A 231 -27.17 -20.47 6.24
C ASP A 231 -28.45 -21.26 6.48
N LYS A 232 -29.64 -20.76 6.07
CA LYS A 232 -30.88 -21.55 6.13
C LYS A 232 -30.80 -22.81 5.26
N ILE A 233 -30.17 -22.72 4.09
CA ILE A 233 -29.95 -23.87 3.19
C ILE A 233 -28.99 -24.87 3.81
N LEU A 234 -27.88 -24.42 4.41
CA LEU A 234 -26.90 -25.28 5.06
C LEU A 234 -27.48 -25.95 6.32
N ALA A 235 -28.20 -25.21 7.16
CA ALA A 235 -28.90 -25.74 8.33
C ALA A 235 -29.92 -26.83 7.95
N ALA A 236 -30.66 -26.63 6.84
CA ALA A 236 -31.62 -27.61 6.33
C ALA A 236 -30.97 -28.88 5.70
N GLN A 237 -29.71 -28.79 5.25
CA GLN A 237 -29.00 -29.91 4.59
C GLN A 237 -27.96 -30.61 5.47
N THR A 238 -27.68 -30.09 6.67
CA THR A 238 -26.79 -30.71 7.67
C THR A 238 -27.61 -31.27 8.85
N TYR A 239 -26.97 -31.96 9.78
CA TYR A 239 -27.56 -32.33 11.07
C TYR A 239 -26.56 -32.13 12.21
N GLY A 240 -27.02 -32.13 13.47
CA GLY A 240 -26.14 -32.06 14.65
C GLY A 240 -25.56 -30.68 14.98
N VAL A 241 -25.86 -29.65 14.18
CA VAL A 241 -25.57 -28.25 14.53
C VAL A 241 -26.79 -27.64 15.22
N SER A 242 -26.63 -27.11 16.42
CA SER A 242 -27.72 -26.53 17.22
C SER A 242 -27.98 -25.06 16.89
N LEU A 243 -26.93 -24.30 16.56
CA LEU A 243 -26.95 -22.85 16.37
C LEU A 243 -25.95 -22.40 15.29
N HIS A 244 -26.40 -21.54 14.38
CA HIS A 244 -25.58 -20.79 13.43
C HIS A 244 -25.56 -19.32 13.84
N ILE A 245 -24.37 -18.78 14.06
CA ILE A 245 -24.12 -17.34 14.22
C ILE A 245 -23.57 -16.85 12.88
N GLY A 246 -24.27 -15.95 12.18
CA GLY A 246 -23.95 -15.58 10.79
C GLY A 246 -23.64 -14.10 10.54
N GLY A 247 -22.98 -13.83 9.42
CA GLY A 247 -22.75 -12.50 8.84
C GLY A 247 -23.00 -12.45 7.34
N HIS A 248 -22.20 -11.66 6.61
CA HIS A 248 -22.19 -11.44 5.15
C HIS A 248 -23.41 -10.70 4.61
N SER A 249 -24.62 -11.12 4.99
CA SER A 249 -25.88 -10.58 4.47
C SER A 249 -26.43 -9.36 5.23
N HIS A 250 -25.66 -8.77 6.14
CA HIS A 250 -26.01 -7.56 6.92
C HIS A 250 -27.40 -7.65 7.61
N THR A 251 -27.88 -8.87 7.92
CA THR A 251 -29.30 -9.07 8.17
C THR A 251 -29.66 -8.82 9.63
N LEU A 252 -30.66 -7.98 9.87
CA LEU A 252 -31.30 -7.90 11.18
C LEU A 252 -32.37 -8.99 11.27
N LEU A 253 -32.23 -9.84 12.29
CA LEU A 253 -33.31 -10.69 12.78
C LEU A 253 -33.76 -10.11 14.12
N SER A 254 -35.06 -9.84 14.30
CA SER A 254 -35.61 -9.19 15.51
C SER A 254 -37.11 -9.44 15.59
N ASN A 255 -37.63 -9.72 16.79
CA ASN A 255 -39.07 -9.89 17.02
C ASN A 255 -39.74 -8.56 17.44
N LYS A 256 -39.00 -7.47 17.57
CA LYS A 256 -39.53 -6.17 18.02
C LYS A 256 -40.31 -5.48 16.92
N THR A 257 -41.50 -5.00 17.27
CA THR A 257 -42.34 -4.17 16.41
C THR A 257 -41.66 -2.88 15.93
N SER A 258 -40.70 -2.35 16.70
CA SER A 258 -39.88 -1.20 16.29
C SER A 258 -38.91 -1.48 15.13
N ASP A 259 -38.47 -2.73 14.98
CA ASP A 259 -37.52 -3.14 13.94
C ASP A 259 -38.25 -3.72 12.70
N ALA A 260 -39.58 -3.84 12.72
CA ALA A 260 -40.37 -4.54 11.70
C ALA A 260 -40.26 -3.96 10.27
N GLY A 261 -39.77 -2.73 10.11
CA GLY A 261 -39.47 -2.13 8.79
C GLY A 261 -38.12 -2.55 8.19
N ILE A 262 -37.23 -3.17 8.98
CA ILE A 262 -35.85 -3.54 8.57
C ILE A 262 -35.49 -5.00 8.89
N SER A 263 -36.16 -5.64 9.86
CA SER A 263 -36.02 -7.06 10.19
C SER A 263 -36.38 -7.96 9.00
N LYS A 264 -35.68 -9.09 8.84
CA LYS A 264 -35.93 -10.12 7.80
C LYS A 264 -36.38 -11.48 8.36
N GLY A 265 -36.64 -11.55 9.67
CA GLY A 265 -37.08 -12.77 10.33
C GLY A 265 -37.06 -12.65 11.85
N PRO A 266 -37.65 -13.63 12.55
CA PRO A 266 -37.61 -13.71 14.01
C PRO A 266 -36.18 -13.94 14.52
N TYR A 267 -35.93 -13.60 15.78
CA TYR A 267 -34.65 -13.86 16.45
C TYR A 267 -34.85 -14.84 17.61
N PRO A 268 -34.16 -16.00 17.63
CA PRO A 268 -33.50 -16.65 16.49
C PRO A 268 -34.52 -17.11 15.42
N THR A 269 -34.07 -17.23 14.17
CA THR A 269 -34.82 -17.97 13.15
C THR A 269 -34.63 -19.47 13.40
N THR A 270 -35.71 -20.26 13.34
CA THR A 270 -35.65 -21.72 13.47
C THR A 270 -35.76 -22.39 12.09
N VAL A 271 -34.90 -23.37 11.83
CA VAL A 271 -34.89 -24.19 10.61
C VAL A 271 -34.94 -25.66 11.00
N LYS A 272 -35.68 -26.47 10.22
CA LYS A 272 -35.65 -27.92 10.35
C LYS A 272 -34.46 -28.50 9.60
N ASN A 273 -33.60 -29.22 10.31
CA ASN A 273 -32.39 -29.81 9.75
C ASN A 273 -32.68 -31.12 8.98
N ALA A 274 -31.64 -31.77 8.43
CA ALA A 274 -31.78 -32.98 7.62
C ALA A 274 -32.38 -34.20 8.37
N LYS A 275 -32.52 -34.14 9.70
CA LYS A 275 -33.18 -35.14 10.56
C LYS A 275 -34.54 -34.67 11.11
N GLY A 276 -34.98 -33.45 10.80
CA GLY A 276 -36.21 -32.84 11.32
C GLY A 276 -36.07 -32.22 12.73
N GLU A 277 -34.84 -32.11 13.23
CA GLU A 277 -34.51 -31.44 14.49
C GLU A 277 -34.52 -29.92 14.29
N ASP A 278 -34.66 -29.13 15.36
CA ASP A 278 -34.64 -27.67 15.30
C ASP A 278 -33.22 -27.12 15.42
N THR A 279 -32.77 -26.40 14.40
CA THR A 279 -31.50 -25.68 14.34
C THR A 279 -31.77 -24.18 14.30
N LEU A 280 -31.10 -23.42 15.16
CA LEU A 280 -31.32 -21.97 15.33
C LEU A 280 -30.34 -21.15 14.48
N ILE A 281 -30.75 -19.96 14.04
CA ILE A 281 -29.93 -19.04 13.25
C ILE A 281 -30.06 -17.61 13.79
N VAL A 282 -28.94 -16.92 13.98
CA VAL A 282 -28.87 -15.52 14.43
C VAL A 282 -27.92 -14.68 13.57
N GLN A 283 -28.30 -13.41 13.32
CA GLN A 283 -27.43 -12.34 12.78
C GLN A 283 -27.76 -11.03 13.51
N ALA A 284 -26.80 -10.10 13.60
CA ALA A 284 -26.88 -8.86 14.37
C ALA A 284 -26.80 -7.58 13.52
N TYR A 285 -27.40 -7.60 12.31
CA TYR A 285 -27.36 -6.50 11.33
C TYR A 285 -25.96 -6.26 10.76
N TRP A 286 -25.42 -5.04 10.84
CA TRP A 286 -24.05 -4.69 10.41
C TRP A 286 -23.57 -3.42 11.12
N SER A 287 -22.33 -2.98 10.84
CA SER A 287 -21.70 -1.74 11.32
C SER A 287 -21.55 -1.62 12.85
N GLY A 288 -21.73 -2.71 13.59
CA GLY A 288 -21.79 -2.71 15.06
C GLY A 288 -22.97 -1.89 15.62
N LYS A 289 -24.02 -1.62 14.82
CA LYS A 289 -25.18 -0.82 15.24
C LYS A 289 -26.04 -1.55 16.26
N TYR A 290 -26.09 -2.88 16.17
CA TYR A 290 -26.66 -3.78 17.16
C TYR A 290 -25.55 -4.73 17.66
N ILE A 291 -25.75 -5.34 18.83
CA ILE A 291 -25.01 -6.52 19.30
C ILE A 291 -26.03 -7.64 19.50
N GLY A 292 -25.77 -8.82 18.97
CA GLY A 292 -26.59 -10.00 19.18
C GLY A 292 -26.46 -10.51 20.61
N HIS A 293 -27.59 -10.89 21.22
CA HIS A 293 -27.62 -11.52 22.54
C HIS A 293 -28.64 -12.66 22.55
N LEU A 294 -28.22 -13.87 22.91
CA LEU A 294 -29.08 -15.05 23.03
C LEU A 294 -28.65 -15.89 24.24
N ASP A 295 -29.46 -15.92 25.28
CA ASP A 295 -29.32 -16.86 26.39
C ASP A 295 -29.98 -18.18 26.00
N ILE A 296 -29.26 -19.29 26.22
CA ILE A 296 -29.71 -20.65 25.89
C ILE A 296 -29.52 -21.60 27.08
N LEU A 297 -30.36 -22.63 27.10
CA LEU A 297 -30.21 -23.83 27.91
C LEU A 297 -30.05 -25.02 26.95
N ILE A 298 -28.90 -25.70 26.98
CA ILE A 298 -28.54 -26.78 26.07
C ILE A 298 -28.16 -28.05 26.85
N ASP A 299 -28.69 -29.20 26.45
CA ASP A 299 -28.39 -30.49 27.09
C ASP A 299 -27.05 -31.10 26.63
N ALA A 300 -26.70 -32.29 27.14
CA ALA A 300 -25.47 -33.00 26.77
C ALA A 300 -25.55 -33.56 25.35
N GLU A 301 -26.76 -33.80 24.83
CA GLU A 301 -27.06 -34.23 23.47
C GLU A 301 -26.88 -33.11 22.43
N GLY A 302 -26.67 -31.86 22.87
CA GLY A 302 -26.49 -30.71 21.99
C GLY A 302 -27.81 -30.06 21.55
N LYS A 303 -28.94 -30.44 22.14
CA LYS A 303 -30.25 -29.88 21.84
C LYS A 303 -30.54 -28.69 22.75
N ILE A 304 -30.96 -27.59 22.14
CA ILE A 304 -31.36 -26.38 22.86
C ILE A 304 -32.78 -26.58 23.41
N LEU A 305 -32.90 -26.69 24.73
CA LEU A 305 -34.15 -26.92 25.45
C LEU A 305 -34.99 -25.65 25.60
N LYS A 306 -34.31 -24.51 25.79
CA LYS A 306 -34.91 -23.17 25.93
C LYS A 306 -33.94 -22.13 25.36
N TYR A 307 -34.49 -21.04 24.82
CA TYR A 307 -33.72 -19.87 24.40
C TYR A 307 -34.52 -18.59 24.65
N GLN A 308 -33.82 -17.49 24.92
CA GLN A 308 -34.39 -16.14 24.99
C GLN A 308 -33.33 -15.13 24.55
N GLY A 309 -33.68 -14.20 23.66
CA GLY A 309 -32.71 -13.25 23.15
C GLY A 309 -33.29 -12.30 22.11
N GLU A 310 -32.52 -11.26 21.82
CA GLU A 310 -32.84 -10.17 20.90
C GLU A 310 -31.54 -9.43 20.54
N PRO A 311 -31.38 -8.87 19.32
CA PRO A 311 -30.29 -7.94 19.05
C PRO A 311 -30.52 -6.63 19.82
N ILE A 312 -29.50 -6.15 20.53
CA ILE A 312 -29.56 -4.95 21.35
C ILE A 312 -29.05 -3.76 20.53
N LEU A 313 -29.93 -2.80 20.24
CA LEU A 313 -29.56 -1.55 19.55
C LEU A 313 -28.58 -0.75 20.42
N VAL A 314 -27.34 -0.61 19.94
CA VAL A 314 -26.27 0.07 20.66
C VAL A 314 -26.42 1.57 20.46
N ASN A 315 -27.19 2.25 21.32
CA ASN A 315 -27.47 3.70 21.21
C ASN A 315 -26.92 4.49 22.42
N GLN A 316 -27.12 5.82 22.42
CA GLN A 316 -26.66 6.74 23.47
C GLN A 316 -27.26 6.54 24.88
N SER A 317 -28.16 5.58 25.12
CA SER A 317 -28.48 5.12 26.48
C SER A 317 -27.36 4.27 27.10
N ILE A 318 -26.48 3.71 26.27
CA ILE A 318 -25.25 3.04 26.69
C ILE A 318 -24.12 4.09 26.67
N PRO A 319 -23.46 4.35 27.80
CA PRO A 319 -22.30 5.26 27.84
C PRO A 319 -21.11 4.62 27.13
N GLN A 320 -20.17 5.46 26.69
CA GLN A 320 -18.88 5.02 26.16
C GLN A 320 -17.91 4.76 27.31
N ASP A 321 -17.13 3.67 27.25
CA ASP A 321 -15.96 3.49 28.12
C ASP A 321 -14.93 4.62 27.84
N PRO A 322 -14.53 5.42 28.86
CA PRO A 322 -13.63 6.54 28.63
C PRO A 322 -12.21 6.15 28.16
N LYS A 323 -11.72 4.97 28.54
CA LYS A 323 -10.38 4.47 28.15
C LYS A 323 -10.41 4.01 26.69
N ILE A 324 -11.43 3.25 26.29
CA ILE A 324 -11.61 2.81 24.90
C ILE A 324 -11.90 4.01 24.00
N GLN A 325 -12.76 4.96 24.40
CA GLN A 325 -13.01 6.15 23.57
C GLN A 325 -11.75 7.03 23.43
N SER A 326 -10.96 7.20 24.50
CA SER A 326 -9.66 7.89 24.39
C SER A 326 -8.69 7.16 23.46
N LEU A 327 -8.71 5.82 23.45
CA LEU A 327 -7.87 4.99 22.59
C LEU A 327 -8.28 5.10 21.12
N VAL A 328 -9.57 4.95 20.79
CA VAL A 328 -10.12 5.15 19.43
C VAL A 328 -9.84 6.57 18.94
N SER A 329 -10.06 7.59 19.80
CA SER A 329 -9.75 8.99 19.47
C SER A 329 -8.26 9.20 19.14
N SER A 330 -7.35 8.54 19.87
CA SER A 330 -5.90 8.58 19.57
C SER A 330 -5.55 7.91 18.24
N TRP A 331 -6.31 6.89 17.83
CA TRP A 331 -6.15 6.25 16.54
C TRP A 331 -6.73 7.08 15.38
N ARG A 332 -7.72 7.95 15.65
CA ARG A 332 -8.33 8.82 14.64
C ARG A 332 -7.41 9.98 14.22
N GLN A 333 -6.71 10.58 15.20
CA GLN A 333 -5.90 11.79 15.02
C GLN A 333 -5.02 11.88 13.75
N PRO A 334 -4.33 10.82 13.28
CA PRO A 334 -3.43 10.90 12.13
C PRO A 334 -4.11 11.25 10.80
N PHE A 335 -5.37 10.89 10.59
CA PHE A 335 -6.13 11.22 9.37
C PHE A 335 -7.15 12.36 9.59
N ASP A 336 -7.60 12.55 10.83
CA ASP A 336 -8.64 13.50 11.26
C ASP A 336 -8.47 14.94 10.74
N THR A 337 -7.22 15.39 10.56
CA THR A 337 -6.88 16.75 10.11
C THR A 337 -7.14 16.99 8.62
N PHE A 338 -7.01 15.96 7.78
CA PHE A 338 -7.24 16.07 6.32
C PHE A 338 -8.70 15.78 5.96
N VAL A 339 -9.25 14.69 6.51
CA VAL A 339 -10.51 14.12 6.01
C VAL A 339 -11.75 14.95 6.37
N LYS A 340 -11.67 15.77 7.43
CA LYS A 340 -12.70 16.74 7.84
C LYS A 340 -12.81 17.97 6.92
N THR A 341 -11.99 18.07 5.88
CA THR A 341 -12.10 19.13 4.87
C THR A 341 -13.47 19.05 4.19
N VAL A 342 -14.27 20.11 4.31
CA VAL A 342 -15.55 20.25 3.59
C VAL A 342 -15.27 20.50 2.12
N ILE A 343 -15.94 19.74 1.26
CA ILE A 343 -15.77 19.74 -0.20
C ILE A 343 -17.03 20.19 -0.96
N GLY A 344 -18.18 20.22 -0.29
CA GLY A 344 -19.46 20.67 -0.86
C GLY A 344 -20.61 20.48 0.13
N GLU A 345 -21.84 20.57 -0.37
CA GLU A 345 -23.08 20.40 0.39
C GLU A 345 -24.07 19.47 -0.34
N ALA A 346 -24.72 18.57 0.37
CA ALA A 346 -25.87 17.81 -0.12
C ALA A 346 -27.16 18.49 0.34
N LYS A 347 -28.03 18.92 -0.60
CA LYS A 347 -29.31 19.55 -0.23
C LYS A 347 -30.26 18.62 0.50
N GLU A 348 -30.19 17.32 0.20
CA GLU A 348 -31.05 16.25 0.68
C GLU A 348 -30.22 14.96 0.82
N GLU A 349 -30.80 13.93 1.43
CA GLU A 349 -30.12 12.65 1.67
C GLU A 349 -30.02 11.81 0.39
N PHE A 350 -28.85 11.26 0.09
CA PHE A 350 -28.63 10.36 -1.05
C PHE A 350 -28.76 8.91 -0.60
N ASP A 351 -29.88 8.26 -0.94
CA ASP A 351 -30.09 6.84 -0.64
C ASP A 351 -29.15 5.92 -1.45
N GLN A 352 -28.68 4.88 -0.76
CA GLN A 352 -27.89 3.77 -1.29
C GLN A 352 -28.64 2.42 -1.19
N SER A 353 -29.67 2.30 -0.35
CA SER A 353 -30.29 1.00 0.02
C SER A 353 -30.86 0.23 -1.18
N ASN A 354 -31.27 0.93 -2.23
CA ASN A 354 -31.81 0.37 -3.46
C ASN A 354 -30.74 0.01 -4.51
N CYS A 355 -29.46 0.36 -4.33
CA CYS A 355 -28.43 0.21 -5.36
C CYS A 355 -28.20 -1.23 -5.82
N GLN A 356 -28.44 -2.21 -4.94
CA GLN A 356 -28.28 -3.64 -5.25
C GLN A 356 -29.50 -4.25 -5.97
N THR A 357 -30.55 -3.47 -6.28
CA THR A 357 -31.81 -3.97 -6.89
C THR A 357 -32.31 -3.15 -8.07
N ILE A 358 -32.22 -1.82 -8.01
CA ILE A 358 -32.75 -0.86 -9.00
C ILE A 358 -31.85 0.39 -9.07
N GLU A 359 -32.28 1.44 -9.78
CA GLU A 359 -31.61 2.76 -9.74
C GLU A 359 -31.56 3.34 -8.32
N CYS A 360 -30.43 3.95 -7.94
CA CYS A 360 -30.29 4.63 -6.65
C CYS A 360 -29.61 6.00 -6.79
N GLN A 361 -29.95 6.92 -5.87
CA GLN A 361 -29.49 8.30 -5.91
C GLN A 361 -27.96 8.41 -5.77
N MET A 362 -27.35 7.61 -4.89
CA MET A 362 -25.89 7.58 -4.74
C MET A 362 -25.19 6.95 -5.97
N GLY A 363 -25.84 5.99 -6.63
CA GLY A 363 -25.36 5.35 -7.86
C GLY A 363 -25.29 6.31 -9.04
N ASN A 364 -26.34 7.12 -9.21
CA ASN A 364 -26.36 8.21 -10.19
C ASN A 364 -25.20 9.18 -9.92
N LEU A 365 -25.07 9.72 -8.71
CA LEU A 365 -24.00 10.65 -8.33
C LEU A 365 -22.58 10.12 -8.64
N VAL A 366 -22.26 8.89 -8.25
CA VAL A 366 -20.92 8.30 -8.47
C VAL A 366 -20.64 8.14 -9.97
N THR A 367 -21.59 7.61 -10.73
CA THR A 367 -21.39 7.33 -12.16
C THR A 367 -21.47 8.57 -13.03
N ASP A 368 -22.25 9.58 -12.64
CA ASP A 368 -22.27 10.90 -13.27
C ASP A 368 -20.93 11.65 -13.05
N ALA A 369 -20.32 11.53 -11.87
CA ALA A 369 -18.98 12.05 -11.59
C ALA A 369 -17.90 11.34 -12.44
N MET A 370 -17.94 10.00 -12.50
CA MET A 370 -17.05 9.19 -13.37
C MET A 370 -17.17 9.64 -14.84
N LEU A 371 -18.40 9.75 -15.36
CA LEU A 371 -18.63 10.12 -16.75
C LEU A 371 -18.24 11.59 -17.03
N ASN A 372 -18.47 12.51 -16.09
CA ASN A 372 -18.07 13.91 -16.18
C ASN A 372 -16.55 14.07 -16.29
N TYR A 373 -15.79 13.43 -15.38
CA TYR A 373 -14.33 13.46 -15.37
C TYR A 373 -13.72 12.92 -16.67
N ARG A 374 -14.26 11.81 -17.19
CA ARG A 374 -13.81 11.25 -18.47
C ARG A 374 -14.20 12.12 -19.65
N ASN A 375 -15.41 12.67 -19.71
CA ASN A 375 -15.82 13.58 -20.79
C ASN A 375 -14.98 14.87 -20.84
N LYS A 376 -14.50 15.39 -19.70
CA LYS A 376 -13.56 16.54 -19.67
C LYS A 376 -12.20 16.26 -20.31
N SER A 377 -11.77 15.01 -20.33
CA SER A 377 -10.42 14.60 -20.75
C SER A 377 -10.40 13.72 -22.01
N ASN A 378 -11.54 13.16 -22.42
CA ASN A 378 -11.70 12.30 -23.59
C ASN A 378 -13.17 12.31 -24.09
N ASN A 379 -13.44 13.03 -25.19
CA ASN A 379 -14.76 13.10 -25.85
C ASN A 379 -15.15 11.80 -26.61
N LYS A 380 -14.70 10.62 -26.16
CA LYS A 380 -15.06 9.30 -26.70
C LYS A 380 -15.85 8.43 -25.71
N VAL A 381 -15.82 8.75 -24.42
CA VAL A 381 -16.49 7.93 -23.39
C VAL A 381 -17.99 8.20 -23.39
N SER A 382 -18.76 7.23 -23.90
CA SER A 382 -20.23 7.29 -23.99
C SER A 382 -20.90 7.22 -22.61
N ALA A 383 -20.42 6.32 -21.76
CA ALA A 383 -21.10 5.94 -20.53
C ALA A 383 -20.12 5.40 -19.47
N ALA A 384 -20.55 5.41 -18.21
CA ALA A 384 -19.77 4.90 -17.08
C ALA A 384 -20.64 4.03 -16.17
N PHE A 385 -20.06 3.01 -15.52
CA PHE A 385 -20.79 2.13 -14.61
C PHE A 385 -19.91 1.57 -13.48
N ILE A 386 -20.52 1.25 -12.34
CA ILE A 386 -19.85 0.67 -11.17
C ILE A 386 -20.75 -0.41 -10.54
N ASN A 387 -20.13 -1.41 -9.91
CA ASN A 387 -20.85 -2.39 -9.09
C ASN A 387 -21.43 -1.72 -7.83
N ALA A 388 -22.66 -2.08 -7.48
CA ALA A 388 -23.33 -1.52 -6.31
C ALA A 388 -22.64 -1.91 -4.98
N GLY A 389 -21.94 -3.05 -4.95
CA GLY A 389 -21.10 -3.49 -3.82
C GLY A 389 -19.92 -2.56 -3.53
N GLY A 390 -19.49 -1.75 -4.52
CA GLY A 390 -18.47 -0.72 -4.35
C GLY A 390 -18.96 0.53 -3.63
N ILE A 391 -20.28 0.80 -3.64
CA ILE A 391 -20.91 1.98 -3.01
C ILE A 391 -21.44 1.55 -1.62
N ARG A 392 -20.66 1.78 -0.55
CA ARG A 392 -20.92 1.16 0.77
C ARG A 392 -21.94 1.88 1.66
N THR A 393 -22.29 3.14 1.37
CA THR A 393 -23.33 3.89 2.10
C THR A 393 -23.78 5.12 1.28
N GLY A 394 -24.75 5.88 1.80
CA GLY A 394 -25.26 7.12 1.25
C GLY A 394 -24.58 8.38 1.81
N LEU A 395 -25.10 9.56 1.44
CA LEU A 395 -24.68 10.86 1.97
C LEU A 395 -25.83 11.58 2.69
N LEU A 396 -25.57 12.09 3.89
CA LEU A 396 -26.54 12.91 4.62
C LEU A 396 -26.66 14.31 4.03
N LYS A 397 -27.83 14.93 4.22
CA LYS A 397 -28.04 16.36 4.00
C LYS A 397 -27.05 17.21 4.83
N GLY A 398 -26.49 18.24 4.22
CA GLY A 398 -25.54 19.18 4.82
C GLY A 398 -24.13 19.09 4.25
N ASN A 399 -23.13 19.57 4.99
CA ASN A 399 -21.74 19.61 4.54
C ASN A 399 -21.18 18.21 4.24
N ILE A 400 -20.67 18.04 3.03
CA ILE A 400 -19.95 16.85 2.57
C ILE A 400 -18.46 17.08 2.84
N THR A 401 -17.80 16.09 3.45
CA THR A 401 -16.36 16.08 3.68
C THR A 401 -15.65 15.00 2.88
N ILE A 402 -14.32 15.05 2.79
CA ILE A 402 -13.50 13.97 2.22
C ILE A 402 -13.77 12.64 2.94
N GLU A 403 -13.93 12.68 4.27
CA GLU A 403 -14.29 11.53 5.12
C GLU A 403 -15.58 10.84 4.68
N ASN A 404 -16.59 11.61 4.26
CA ASN A 404 -17.84 11.03 3.77
C ASN A 404 -17.63 10.26 2.46
N ILE A 405 -16.90 10.82 1.50
CA ILE A 405 -16.66 10.14 0.20
C ILE A 405 -15.77 8.91 0.36
N LEU A 406 -14.73 8.98 1.19
CA LEU A 406 -13.89 7.82 1.53
C LEU A 406 -14.64 6.74 2.33
N THR A 407 -15.76 7.08 2.97
CA THR A 407 -16.64 6.08 3.62
C THR A 407 -17.62 5.44 2.63
N VAL A 408 -18.04 6.16 1.59
CA VAL A 408 -18.87 5.58 0.51
C VAL A 408 -18.04 4.71 -0.44
N LEU A 409 -16.81 5.12 -0.74
CA LEU A 409 -15.90 4.48 -1.70
C LEU A 409 -14.54 4.11 -1.04
N PRO A 410 -14.51 3.19 -0.06
CA PRO A 410 -13.33 2.94 0.79
C PRO A 410 -12.20 2.13 0.11
N PHE A 411 -12.46 1.57 -1.08
CA PHE A 411 -11.57 0.64 -1.76
C PHE A 411 -10.37 1.30 -2.46
N GLY A 412 -10.45 2.60 -2.81
CA GLY A 412 -9.41 3.28 -3.59
C GLY A 412 -9.26 2.76 -5.03
N SER A 413 -10.31 2.16 -5.58
CA SER A 413 -10.34 1.60 -6.95
C SER A 413 -10.02 2.63 -8.01
N GLN A 414 -9.16 2.26 -8.96
CA GLN A 414 -8.80 3.08 -10.11
C GLN A 414 -9.95 3.12 -11.12
N LEU A 415 -10.18 4.29 -11.72
CA LEU A 415 -11.07 4.45 -12.86
C LEU A 415 -10.37 3.92 -14.13
N VAL A 416 -11.09 3.13 -14.93
CA VAL A 416 -10.55 2.37 -16.06
C VAL A 416 -11.46 2.48 -17.28
N ASP A 417 -10.90 2.82 -18.44
CA ASP A 417 -11.64 2.79 -19.72
C ASP A 417 -11.53 1.41 -20.38
N ILE A 418 -12.66 0.90 -20.89
CA ILE A 418 -12.78 -0.36 -21.63
C ILE A 418 -13.54 -0.14 -22.95
N ASP A 419 -13.06 -0.73 -24.04
CA ASP A 419 -13.77 -0.78 -25.32
C ASP A 419 -14.54 -2.10 -25.42
N VAL A 420 -15.87 -2.02 -25.59
CA VAL A 420 -16.77 -3.18 -25.64
C VAL A 420 -17.76 -3.09 -26.81
N THR A 421 -18.18 -4.23 -27.36
CA THR A 421 -19.24 -4.22 -28.39
C THR A 421 -20.61 -3.95 -27.75
N GLY A 422 -21.54 -3.38 -28.51
CA GLY A 422 -22.92 -3.20 -28.06
C GLY A 422 -23.60 -4.52 -27.64
N LYS A 423 -23.22 -5.66 -28.24
CA LYS A 423 -23.66 -6.98 -27.77
C LYS A 423 -23.18 -7.25 -26.35
N ASN A 424 -21.90 -6.96 -26.04
CA ASN A 424 -21.37 -7.16 -24.69
C ASN A 424 -22.09 -6.28 -23.66
N ILE A 425 -22.48 -5.05 -24.00
CA ILE A 425 -23.26 -4.19 -23.11
C ILE A 425 -24.59 -4.88 -22.74
N THR A 426 -25.31 -5.42 -23.72
CA THR A 426 -26.55 -6.16 -23.50
C THR A 426 -26.32 -7.47 -22.74
N ASP A 427 -25.24 -8.22 -23.02
CA ASP A 427 -24.88 -9.46 -22.33
C ASP A 427 -24.58 -9.22 -20.83
N ILE A 428 -23.91 -8.10 -20.51
CA ILE A 428 -23.61 -7.66 -19.14
C ILE A 428 -24.93 -7.30 -18.44
N LEU A 429 -25.80 -6.52 -19.08
CA LEU A 429 -27.08 -6.11 -18.50
C LEU A 429 -28.02 -7.31 -18.24
N GLU A 430 -28.13 -8.27 -19.18
CA GLU A 430 -28.86 -9.54 -18.95
C GLU A 430 -28.28 -10.32 -17.77
N SER A 431 -26.95 -10.41 -17.66
CA SER A 431 -26.28 -11.11 -16.56
C SER A 431 -26.60 -10.46 -15.20
N VAL A 432 -26.60 -9.13 -15.14
CA VAL A 432 -26.91 -8.34 -13.94
C VAL A 432 -28.37 -8.47 -13.51
N VAL A 433 -29.36 -8.37 -14.41
CA VAL A 433 -30.77 -8.59 -14.04
C VAL A 433 -31.16 -10.06 -13.95
N GLY A 434 -30.31 -10.96 -14.45
CA GLY A 434 -30.45 -12.40 -14.29
C GLY A 434 -30.24 -12.87 -12.85
N LYS A 435 -29.31 -12.23 -12.11
CA LYS A 435 -28.99 -12.50 -10.69
C LYS A 435 -28.80 -13.99 -10.36
N LYS A 436 -28.12 -14.71 -11.26
CA LYS A 436 -27.75 -16.12 -11.05
C LYS A 436 -26.34 -16.39 -11.56
N THR A 437 -26.13 -16.29 -12.87
CA THR A 437 -24.84 -16.48 -13.52
C THR A 437 -24.65 -15.52 -14.67
N ASN A 438 -23.38 -15.25 -15.01
CA ASN A 438 -22.98 -14.52 -16.19
C ASN A 438 -23.27 -15.38 -17.44
N ILE A 439 -23.98 -14.81 -18.41
CA ILE A 439 -24.45 -15.56 -19.59
C ILE A 439 -23.32 -16.12 -20.47
N ILE A 440 -22.12 -15.53 -20.39
CA ILE A 440 -20.94 -15.93 -21.19
C ILE A 440 -20.01 -16.84 -20.39
N SER A 441 -19.68 -16.48 -19.14
CA SER A 441 -18.66 -17.20 -18.36
C SER A 441 -19.22 -18.26 -17.40
N GLY A 442 -20.53 -18.28 -17.15
CA GLY A 442 -21.16 -19.19 -16.20
C GLY A 442 -20.86 -18.93 -14.72
N LYS A 443 -19.95 -17.98 -14.39
CA LYS A 443 -19.66 -17.56 -13.01
C LYS A 443 -20.91 -16.94 -12.35
N PRO A 444 -21.08 -17.04 -11.02
CA PRO A 444 -22.10 -16.26 -10.30
C PRO A 444 -21.95 -14.75 -10.55
N VAL A 445 -23.06 -14.00 -10.51
CA VAL A 445 -23.05 -12.52 -10.53
C VAL A 445 -23.57 -12.02 -9.20
N THR A 446 -22.70 -11.40 -8.40
CA THR A 446 -22.94 -11.12 -6.97
C THR A 446 -23.40 -9.69 -6.66
N SER A 447 -23.23 -8.74 -7.59
CA SER A 447 -23.72 -7.36 -7.41
C SER A 447 -24.46 -6.83 -8.63
N PHE A 448 -25.38 -5.91 -8.38
CA PHE A 448 -26.02 -5.09 -9.41
C PHE A 448 -25.07 -3.99 -9.91
N ILE A 449 -25.42 -3.30 -11.01
CA ILE A 449 -24.65 -2.12 -11.46
C ILE A 449 -25.48 -0.85 -11.42
N GLN A 450 -24.81 0.25 -11.08
CA GLN A 450 -25.28 1.60 -11.28
C GLN A 450 -24.55 2.19 -12.50
N LEU A 451 -25.19 3.08 -13.25
CA LEU A 451 -24.66 3.57 -14.52
C LEU A 451 -25.03 5.02 -14.85
N SER A 452 -24.31 5.62 -15.78
CA SER A 452 -24.57 6.92 -16.40
C SER A 452 -24.24 6.85 -17.89
N GLY A 453 -24.96 7.61 -18.73
CA GLY A 453 -24.80 7.59 -20.20
C GLY A 453 -25.41 6.36 -20.91
N ILE A 454 -26.00 5.42 -20.16
CA ILE A 454 -26.88 4.36 -20.68
C ILE A 454 -28.29 4.60 -20.13
N GLN A 455 -29.31 4.24 -20.92
CA GLN A 455 -30.69 4.08 -20.47
C GLN A 455 -31.08 2.62 -20.72
N PHE A 456 -31.54 1.96 -19.66
CA PHE A 456 -31.73 0.52 -19.60
C PHE A 456 -33.14 0.19 -19.13
N THR A 457 -33.87 -0.58 -19.94
CA THR A 457 -35.20 -1.09 -19.62
C THR A 457 -35.21 -2.61 -19.65
N TYR A 458 -35.72 -3.25 -18.60
CA TYR A 458 -35.89 -4.71 -18.48
C TYR A 458 -37.27 -5.09 -17.95
N ASN A 459 -37.55 -6.38 -17.88
CA ASN A 459 -38.76 -6.97 -17.31
C ASN A 459 -38.35 -8.18 -16.44
N SER A 460 -38.46 -8.08 -15.12
CA SER A 460 -38.05 -9.17 -14.20
C SER A 460 -38.93 -10.43 -14.27
N SER A 461 -40.19 -10.31 -14.68
CA SER A 461 -41.12 -11.43 -14.86
C SER A 461 -40.79 -12.31 -16.07
N LYS A 462 -39.91 -11.86 -16.98
CA LYS A 462 -39.39 -12.72 -18.05
C LYS A 462 -38.35 -13.72 -17.53
N GLU A 463 -38.18 -14.80 -18.30
CA GLU A 463 -37.10 -15.77 -18.14
C GLU A 463 -35.73 -15.06 -18.04
N VAL A 464 -34.86 -15.58 -17.17
CA VAL A 464 -33.47 -15.14 -17.06
C VAL A 464 -32.78 -15.27 -18.44
N PHE A 465 -31.95 -14.29 -18.80
CA PHE A 465 -31.33 -14.13 -20.14
C PHE A 465 -32.29 -13.70 -21.28
N LYS A 466 -33.52 -13.30 -20.95
CA LYS A 466 -34.46 -12.64 -21.88
C LYS A 466 -35.12 -11.41 -21.24
N ARG A 467 -34.53 -10.86 -20.19
CA ARG A 467 -35.12 -9.81 -19.34
C ARG A 467 -34.93 -8.41 -19.92
N VAL A 468 -33.82 -8.14 -20.59
CA VAL A 468 -33.55 -6.85 -21.23
C VAL A 468 -34.58 -6.61 -22.33
N VAL A 469 -35.18 -5.43 -22.33
CA VAL A 469 -36.21 -5.01 -23.30
C VAL A 469 -35.65 -3.96 -24.24
N GLU A 470 -34.90 -2.99 -23.71
CA GLU A 470 -34.29 -1.92 -24.48
C GLU A 470 -33.00 -1.45 -23.81
N VAL A 471 -31.96 -1.20 -24.62
CA VAL A 471 -30.75 -0.49 -24.19
C VAL A 471 -30.50 0.66 -25.17
N LYS A 472 -30.46 1.88 -24.64
CA LYS A 472 -29.98 3.07 -25.34
C LYS A 472 -28.67 3.53 -24.72
N ILE A 473 -27.77 4.06 -25.54
CA ILE A 473 -26.48 4.62 -25.14
C ILE A 473 -26.33 6.04 -25.67
N ARG A 474 -25.61 6.85 -24.90
CA ARG A 474 -25.38 8.26 -25.18
C ARG A 474 -24.20 8.46 -26.13
N ASP A 475 -24.40 9.29 -27.15
CA ASP A 475 -23.30 9.74 -28.00
C ASP A 475 -22.37 10.70 -27.22
N PRO A 476 -21.04 10.51 -27.25
CA PRO A 476 -20.12 11.30 -26.45
C PRO A 476 -19.88 12.71 -26.99
N ILE A 477 -20.44 13.08 -28.15
CA ILE A 477 -20.34 14.41 -28.76
C ILE A 477 -21.71 15.12 -28.71
N THR A 478 -22.74 14.56 -29.34
CA THR A 478 -24.09 15.18 -29.42
C THR A 478 -24.86 15.10 -28.10
N LYS A 479 -24.48 14.15 -27.23
CA LYS A 479 -25.14 13.82 -25.97
C LYS A 479 -26.57 13.27 -26.09
N GLU A 480 -27.02 12.98 -27.31
CA GLU A 480 -28.30 12.31 -27.59
C GLU A 480 -28.22 10.80 -27.27
N TYR A 481 -29.36 10.15 -27.06
CA TYR A 481 -29.46 8.71 -26.76
C TYR A 481 -29.98 7.94 -27.97
N THR A 482 -29.19 6.99 -28.47
CA THR A 482 -29.55 6.08 -29.57
C THR A 482 -29.64 4.63 -29.08
N LEU A 483 -30.37 3.76 -29.79
CA LEU A 483 -30.33 2.33 -29.52
C LEU A 483 -28.90 1.78 -29.71
N VAL A 484 -28.50 0.82 -28.88
CA VAL A 484 -27.20 0.15 -28.97
C VAL A 484 -27.15 -0.75 -30.21
N ASP A 485 -26.24 -0.48 -31.16
CA ASP A 485 -25.92 -1.40 -32.26
C ASP A 485 -25.06 -2.56 -31.69
N PRO A 486 -25.49 -3.83 -31.80
CA PRO A 486 -24.73 -4.96 -31.26
C PRO A 486 -23.29 -5.11 -31.78
N LYS A 487 -22.98 -4.58 -32.97
CA LYS A 487 -21.67 -4.69 -33.63
C LYS A 487 -20.79 -3.45 -33.44
N GLN A 488 -21.36 -2.30 -33.07
CA GLN A 488 -20.58 -1.10 -32.80
C GLN A 488 -19.76 -1.28 -31.51
N ILE A 489 -18.55 -0.71 -31.49
CA ILE A 489 -17.69 -0.63 -30.30
C ILE A 489 -17.95 0.70 -29.60
N TYR A 490 -18.08 0.66 -28.28
CA TYR A 490 -18.28 1.83 -27.42
C TYR A 490 -17.22 1.82 -26.30
N THR A 491 -16.62 2.99 -26.04
CA THR A 491 -15.75 3.16 -24.87
C THR A 491 -16.61 3.45 -23.64
N LEU A 492 -16.50 2.59 -22.63
CA LEU A 492 -17.13 2.73 -21.31
C LEU A 492 -16.08 2.94 -20.24
N SER A 493 -16.43 3.59 -19.13
CA SER A 493 -15.55 3.70 -17.95
C SER A 493 -16.13 2.95 -16.76
N THR A 494 -15.31 2.10 -16.13
CA THR A 494 -15.67 1.35 -14.92
C THR A 494 -14.47 1.30 -13.97
N ILE A 495 -14.44 0.38 -13.01
CA ILE A 495 -13.33 0.25 -12.05
C ILE A 495 -12.45 -0.98 -12.31
N ASP A 496 -11.20 -0.87 -11.89
CA ASP A 496 -10.19 -1.94 -11.90
C ASP A 496 -10.72 -3.30 -11.40
N PHE A 497 -11.43 -3.30 -10.27
CA PHE A 497 -12.10 -4.47 -9.69
C PHE A 497 -13.02 -5.17 -10.69
N VAL A 498 -13.90 -4.42 -11.36
CA VAL A 498 -14.83 -4.95 -12.38
C VAL A 498 -14.06 -5.44 -13.61
N THR A 499 -13.03 -4.72 -14.07
CA THR A 499 -12.19 -5.16 -15.21
C THR A 499 -11.40 -6.44 -14.95
N ASN A 500 -11.19 -6.81 -13.68
CA ASN A 500 -10.60 -8.09 -13.25
C ASN A 500 -11.65 -9.20 -12.99
N THR A 501 -12.88 -9.04 -13.50
CA THR A 501 -14.06 -9.92 -13.28
C THR A 501 -14.64 -9.91 -11.86
N GLY A 502 -14.40 -8.82 -11.11
CA GLY A 502 -15.10 -8.56 -9.84
C GLY A 502 -16.62 -8.59 -9.99
N ASP A 503 -17.27 -9.11 -8.95
CA ASP A 503 -18.70 -9.46 -8.91
C ASP A 503 -19.22 -10.36 -10.05
N GLY A 504 -18.34 -10.98 -10.85
CA GLY A 504 -18.71 -11.79 -12.02
C GLY A 504 -19.36 -11.01 -13.18
N ILE A 505 -19.38 -9.67 -13.10
CA ILE A 505 -20.09 -8.79 -14.05
C ILE A 505 -19.51 -8.90 -15.46
N LEU A 506 -18.17 -8.95 -15.57
CA LEU A 506 -17.46 -9.20 -16.83
C LEU A 506 -17.06 -10.68 -16.96
N PRO A 507 -17.11 -11.27 -18.17
CA PRO A 507 -16.92 -12.70 -18.36
C PRO A 507 -15.45 -13.14 -18.27
N SER A 508 -14.52 -12.25 -18.63
CA SER A 508 -13.07 -12.45 -18.63
C SER A 508 -12.38 -11.13 -18.29
N PRO A 509 -11.14 -11.15 -17.76
CA PRO A 509 -10.37 -9.93 -17.55
C PRO A 509 -10.15 -9.17 -18.87
N ILE A 510 -10.09 -7.84 -18.79
CA ILE A 510 -9.79 -6.98 -19.95
C ILE A 510 -8.35 -6.48 -19.82
N GLU A 511 -7.45 -7.00 -20.66
CA GLU A 511 -6.06 -6.57 -20.72
C GLU A 511 -5.91 -5.27 -21.53
N GLY A 512 -4.91 -4.45 -21.18
CA GLY A 512 -4.51 -3.26 -21.96
C GLY A 512 -5.32 -1.99 -21.70
N SER A 513 -6.29 -2.02 -20.79
CA SER A 513 -7.07 -0.86 -20.38
C SER A 513 -6.23 0.28 -19.80
N LEU A 514 -6.62 1.53 -20.07
CA LEU A 514 -6.01 2.71 -19.46
C LEU A 514 -6.56 2.92 -18.06
N THR A 515 -5.67 2.92 -17.05
CA THR A 515 -6.01 3.33 -15.68
C THR A 515 -5.78 4.83 -15.49
N PHE A 516 -6.63 5.46 -14.69
CA PHE A 516 -6.63 6.91 -14.44
C PHE A 516 -6.56 7.20 -12.93
N GLU A 517 -7.29 8.21 -12.48
CA GLU A 517 -7.41 8.61 -11.07
C GLU A 517 -8.33 7.65 -10.30
N VAL A 518 -8.21 7.61 -8.97
CA VAL A 518 -9.09 6.78 -8.12
C VAL A 518 -10.50 7.37 -8.00
N VAL A 519 -11.53 6.52 -7.94
CA VAL A 519 -12.93 6.97 -8.10
C VAL A 519 -13.41 7.84 -6.94
N ASP A 520 -12.94 7.63 -5.71
CA ASP A 520 -13.26 8.51 -4.58
C ASP A 520 -12.76 9.94 -4.82
N LYS A 521 -11.57 10.09 -5.42
CA LYS A 521 -10.95 11.38 -5.77
C LYS A 521 -11.69 12.05 -6.93
N VAL A 522 -12.12 11.27 -7.93
CA VAL A 522 -13.01 11.74 -9.01
C VAL A 522 -14.33 12.28 -8.47
N VAL A 523 -14.99 11.56 -7.54
CA VAL A 523 -16.23 12.00 -6.89
C VAL A 523 -15.99 13.23 -6.01
N GLN A 524 -14.91 13.27 -5.23
CA GLN A 524 -14.55 14.45 -4.43
C GLN A 524 -14.41 15.71 -5.28
N ASP A 525 -13.71 15.64 -6.41
CA ASP A 525 -13.44 16.82 -7.24
C ASP A 525 -14.65 17.25 -8.08
N TYR A 526 -15.52 16.32 -8.49
CA TYR A 526 -16.84 16.65 -9.03
C TYR A 526 -17.68 17.44 -8.01
N ILE A 527 -17.72 16.99 -6.76
CA ILE A 527 -18.47 17.69 -5.69
C ILE A 527 -17.91 19.09 -5.41
N LYS A 528 -16.59 19.29 -5.44
CA LYS A 528 -15.94 20.62 -5.30
C LYS A 528 -16.32 21.58 -6.43
N GLU A 529 -16.46 21.08 -7.66
CA GLU A 529 -16.88 21.88 -8.80
C GLU A 529 -18.36 22.27 -8.71
N GLN A 530 -19.24 21.30 -8.47
CA GLN A 530 -20.69 21.55 -8.37
C GLN A 530 -21.05 22.36 -7.11
N LYS A 531 -20.24 22.25 -6.05
CA LYS A 531 -20.38 22.83 -4.69
C LYS A 531 -21.60 22.36 -3.92
N VAL A 532 -22.76 22.28 -4.57
CA VAL A 532 -24.03 21.86 -3.96
C VAL A 532 -24.67 20.80 -4.85
N ILE A 533 -24.75 19.57 -4.36
CA ILE A 533 -25.36 18.45 -5.07
C ILE A 533 -26.78 18.19 -4.55
N THR A 534 -27.63 17.66 -5.43
CA THR A 534 -29.04 17.33 -5.14
C THR A 534 -29.30 15.89 -5.63
N PRO A 535 -29.87 15.00 -4.81
CA PRO A 535 -30.16 13.63 -5.22
C PRO A 535 -31.29 13.60 -6.24
N TYR A 536 -31.20 12.69 -7.22
CA TYR A 536 -32.24 12.49 -8.21
C TYR A 536 -32.25 11.07 -8.78
N LEU A 537 -33.39 10.69 -9.33
CA LEU A 537 -33.57 9.52 -10.19
C LEU A 537 -34.13 10.03 -11.53
N ASP A 538 -33.55 9.60 -12.65
CA ASP A 538 -34.01 9.96 -14.00
C ASP A 538 -34.64 8.77 -14.75
N GLY A 539 -34.62 7.58 -14.15
CA GLY A 539 -35.14 6.37 -14.76
C GLY A 539 -34.23 5.85 -15.88
N ARG A 540 -32.92 6.04 -15.75
CA ARG A 540 -31.91 5.34 -16.54
C ARG A 540 -31.88 3.82 -16.28
N ILE A 541 -32.47 3.31 -15.20
CA ILE A 541 -32.74 1.88 -14.99
C ILE A 541 -34.24 1.68 -14.68
N LYS A 542 -34.96 0.91 -15.52
CA LYS A 542 -36.40 0.68 -15.40
C LYS A 542 -36.78 -0.81 -15.51
N ASP A 543 -37.56 -1.31 -14.55
CA ASP A 543 -38.23 -2.61 -14.65
C ASP A 543 -39.72 -2.42 -15.00
N VAL A 544 -40.12 -2.80 -16.22
CA VAL A 544 -41.51 -2.63 -16.67
C VAL A 544 -42.49 -3.61 -16.03
N ALA A 545 -42.00 -4.68 -15.40
CA ALA A 545 -42.86 -5.61 -14.65
C ALA A 545 -43.47 -4.92 -13.42
N VAL A 546 -42.70 -4.06 -12.75
CA VAL A 546 -43.15 -3.32 -11.56
C VAL A 546 -44.15 -2.22 -11.93
N SER A 547 -43.96 -1.55 -13.07
CA SER A 547 -44.85 -0.46 -13.53
C SER A 547 -46.23 -0.91 -14.04
N ALA A 548 -46.47 -2.22 -14.19
CA ALA A 548 -47.77 -2.76 -14.57
C ALA A 548 -48.69 -3.01 -13.35
N GLY A 549 -48.15 -2.96 -12.13
CA GLY A 549 -48.90 -3.10 -10.87
C GLY A 549 -49.23 -1.76 -10.23
N SER A 550 -50.40 -1.68 -9.58
CA SER A 550 -50.77 -0.53 -8.75
C SER A 550 -49.83 -0.38 -7.54
N PHE A 551 -49.61 0.86 -7.08
CA PHE A 551 -48.89 1.15 -5.83
C PHE A 551 -49.70 0.68 -4.61
N THR A 552 -49.57 -0.60 -4.28
CA THR A 552 -50.13 -1.22 -3.07
C THR A 552 -49.03 -1.98 -2.32
N LYS A 553 -48.88 -1.71 -1.01
CA LYS A 553 -47.98 -2.45 -0.13
C LYS A 553 -48.43 -3.90 0.02
N LEU A 554 -47.73 -4.83 -0.60
CA LEU A 554 -47.79 -6.28 -0.41
C LEU A 554 -46.34 -6.76 -0.30
N SER A 555 -45.84 -7.10 0.88
CA SER A 555 -45.97 -8.42 1.54
C SER A 555 -45.21 -9.52 0.79
N PHE A 556 -44.06 -9.91 1.33
CA PHE A 556 -43.31 -11.08 0.86
C PHE A 556 -43.96 -12.35 1.41
N ASP A 557 -44.38 -13.25 0.52
CA ASP A 557 -44.67 -14.64 0.86
C ASP A 557 -44.31 -15.59 -0.30
N GLU A 558 -43.87 -16.79 0.11
CA GLU A 558 -43.54 -18.01 -0.66
C GLU A 558 -42.38 -18.01 -1.70
N PRO A 559 -41.72 -19.19 -1.94
CA PRO A 559 -40.46 -19.29 -2.67
C PRO A 559 -40.56 -19.99 -4.04
N LEU A 560 -39.82 -19.50 -5.04
CA LEU A 560 -39.81 -20.09 -6.39
C LEU A 560 -39.08 -21.44 -6.47
N HIS A 561 -39.85 -22.50 -6.72
CA HIS A 561 -39.37 -23.87 -6.91
C HIS A 561 -38.51 -24.08 -8.17
N TYR A 562 -37.69 -25.13 -8.13
CA TYR A 562 -36.74 -25.53 -9.19
C TYR A 562 -37.39 -26.48 -10.19
N ARG A 563 -37.31 -26.22 -11.51
CA ARG A 563 -37.47 -27.24 -12.56
C ARG A 563 -36.55 -27.01 -13.76
N TYR A 564 -35.91 -28.10 -14.21
CA TYR A 564 -35.15 -28.22 -15.46
C TYR A 564 -35.92 -29.20 -16.36
N THR A 565 -36.18 -28.87 -17.64
CA THR A 565 -36.22 -29.85 -18.75
C THR A 565 -36.40 -29.17 -20.12
N ARG A 566 -35.74 -29.75 -21.13
CA ARG A 566 -36.00 -29.70 -22.60
C ARG A 566 -36.40 -28.36 -23.26
N ALA A 567 -35.54 -27.92 -24.17
CA ALA A 567 -35.95 -27.19 -25.38
C ALA A 567 -36.22 -28.18 -26.53
N LEU A 568 -37.23 -27.91 -27.37
CA LEU A 568 -37.34 -28.40 -28.75
C LEU A 568 -38.17 -27.43 -29.61
N ASN A 569 -37.69 -27.25 -30.85
CA ASN A 569 -38.38 -26.92 -32.10
C ASN A 569 -39.02 -25.53 -32.38
N GLU A 570 -38.76 -25.11 -33.63
CA GLU A 570 -39.60 -24.32 -34.56
C GLU A 570 -39.96 -22.85 -34.20
N ASN A 571 -39.45 -21.84 -34.93
CA ASN A 571 -39.74 -21.42 -36.32
C ASN A 571 -41.01 -20.53 -36.42
N GLU A 572 -40.85 -19.23 -36.67
CA GLU A 572 -41.23 -18.59 -37.95
C GLU A 572 -40.99 -17.06 -37.97
N ASN A 573 -40.91 -16.54 -39.20
CA ASN A 573 -40.76 -15.16 -39.70
C ASN A 573 -41.38 -15.23 -41.13
N PRO A 574 -41.77 -14.16 -41.88
CA PRO A 574 -41.69 -12.70 -41.70
C PRO A 574 -43.10 -12.02 -41.77
N GLN A 575 -43.43 -10.77 -42.16
CA GLN A 575 -42.91 -9.75 -43.09
C GLN A 575 -43.47 -8.33 -42.78
N ASP A 576 -42.92 -7.29 -43.44
CA ASP A 576 -43.58 -6.08 -44.00
C ASP A 576 -44.50 -5.18 -43.09
N ARG A 577 -44.55 -3.84 -43.20
CA ARG A 577 -44.31 -2.99 -44.39
C ARG A 577 -44.09 -1.49 -44.03
N LYS A 578 -43.09 -0.88 -44.68
CA LYS A 578 -42.89 0.51 -45.18
C LYS A 578 -43.82 1.70 -44.76
N LYS A 579 -43.20 2.91 -44.78
CA LYS A 579 -43.76 4.29 -45.02
C LYS A 579 -44.56 4.92 -43.85
N GLU A 580 -44.73 6.25 -43.73
CA GLU A 580 -44.32 7.41 -44.56
C GLU A 580 -44.07 8.68 -43.68
N SER A 581 -43.43 9.73 -44.22
CA SER A 581 -43.32 11.08 -43.61
C SER A 581 -44.29 12.08 -44.29
N PRO A 582 -44.77 13.18 -43.65
CA PRO A 582 -44.02 14.46 -43.77
C PRO A 582 -44.22 15.52 -42.64
N ARG A 583 -43.55 16.68 -42.80
CA ARG A 583 -43.85 18.01 -42.18
C ARG A 583 -44.89 18.78 -43.10
N PRO A 584 -45.16 20.13 -43.10
CA PRO A 584 -44.54 21.29 -42.41
C PRO A 584 -45.46 22.53 -42.06
N HIS A 585 -44.81 23.69 -41.78
CA HIS A 585 -45.26 25.11 -41.83
C HIS A 585 -45.94 25.74 -40.59
N LYS A 586 -45.46 26.89 -40.04
CA LYS A 586 -45.50 28.36 -40.44
C LYS A 586 -46.92 28.98 -40.25
N HIS A 587 -47.18 30.27 -39.97
CA HIS A 587 -46.50 31.61 -40.03
C HIS A 587 -46.69 32.38 -38.66
N HIS A 588 -46.46 33.69 -38.36
CA HIS A 588 -45.92 34.97 -38.93
C HIS A 588 -45.35 35.79 -37.69
N HIS A 589 -44.42 36.77 -37.74
CA HIS A 589 -44.44 38.23 -38.12
C HIS A 589 -45.36 39.16 -37.27
N GLU A 590 -45.07 40.45 -37.01
CA GLU A 590 -44.14 41.40 -37.70
C GLU A 590 -43.65 42.64 -36.88
N ASN A 591 -42.35 43.01 -36.99
CA ASN A 591 -41.68 44.35 -37.03
C ASN A 591 -41.92 45.46 -35.93
N ILE A 592 -41.14 46.56 -35.77
CA ILE A 592 -40.37 47.45 -36.69
C ILE A 592 -39.04 48.01 -36.09
N ASN A 593 -37.92 47.86 -36.83
CA ASN A 593 -36.79 48.76 -37.23
C ASN A 593 -36.34 50.01 -36.41
N LEU A 594 -35.14 50.66 -36.51
CA LEU A 594 -33.72 50.55 -37.03
C LEU A 594 -33.01 51.92 -36.60
N LEU A 595 -31.71 52.33 -36.69
CA LEU A 595 -30.37 51.80 -37.07
C LEU A 595 -29.17 52.72 -36.60
N SER A 596 -28.17 52.19 -35.87
CA SER A 596 -26.69 52.42 -36.08
C SER A 596 -26.00 53.82 -35.80
N PRO A 597 -24.70 54.11 -36.18
CA PRO A 597 -23.58 54.14 -35.20
C PRO A 597 -22.47 55.25 -35.40
N GLN A 598 -21.25 55.04 -34.84
CA GLN A 598 -19.92 55.75 -34.97
C GLN A 598 -19.42 56.40 -33.63
N GLN A 599 -18.12 56.63 -33.30
CA GLN A 599 -16.81 56.45 -33.98
C GLN A 599 -15.62 56.26 -32.96
N VAL A 600 -14.35 56.25 -33.41
CA VAL A 600 -13.08 56.06 -32.60
C VAL A 600 -12.24 57.37 -32.56
N PRO A 601 -11.20 57.57 -31.69
CA PRO A 601 -9.81 57.16 -32.04
C PRO A 601 -8.75 56.94 -30.90
N ASN A 602 -7.55 56.52 -31.36
CA ASN A 602 -6.17 56.37 -30.81
C ASN A 602 -5.55 57.55 -29.99
N ALA A 603 -4.28 57.56 -29.49
CA ALA A 603 -3.32 56.57 -28.89
C ALA A 603 -1.91 57.24 -28.64
N ILE A 604 -0.96 56.53 -27.99
CA ILE A 604 0.54 56.68 -28.00
C ILE A 604 1.21 57.89 -27.25
N ALA A 605 2.22 57.61 -26.39
CA ALA A 605 3.57 58.27 -26.34
C ALA A 605 4.51 57.71 -25.22
N TYR A 606 5.84 57.86 -25.40
CA TYR A 606 6.94 57.55 -24.44
C TYR A 606 7.80 58.80 -24.18
N THR A 607 8.58 58.86 -23.07
CA THR A 607 10.05 59.16 -23.04
C THR A 607 10.62 59.24 -21.60
N ASN A 608 11.94 59.48 -21.45
CA ASN A 608 12.77 59.18 -20.26
C ASN A 608 13.37 60.43 -19.54
N MET A 609 13.98 60.16 -18.38
CA MET A 609 15.37 60.56 -18.01
C MET A 609 15.65 61.68 -16.95
N SER A 610 15.85 61.22 -15.71
CA SER A 610 17.07 61.43 -14.88
C SER A 610 17.36 62.71 -14.04
N GLN A 611 18.05 62.44 -12.92
CA GLN A 611 19.11 63.18 -12.20
C GLN A 611 18.84 63.99 -10.89
N THR A 612 19.70 63.68 -9.90
CA THR A 612 20.17 64.48 -8.73
C THR A 612 19.20 64.86 -7.59
N ASN A 613 19.65 65.17 -6.35
CA ASN A 613 20.71 64.59 -5.48
C ASN A 613 20.59 65.19 -4.05
N SER A 614 21.10 64.51 -3.01
CA SER A 614 21.55 65.05 -1.68
C SER A 614 20.55 65.77 -0.73
N ASN A 615 20.77 65.95 0.58
CA ASN A 615 21.43 65.17 1.67
C ASN A 615 21.16 65.87 3.06
N GLN A 616 21.60 65.27 4.19
CA GLN A 616 21.74 65.83 5.58
C GLN A 616 20.41 66.00 6.38
N THR A 617 20.20 65.51 7.63
CA THR A 617 20.93 65.53 8.96
C THR A 617 20.86 66.90 9.68
N LYS A 618 20.75 67.04 11.03
CA LYS A 618 21.17 66.19 12.19
C LYS A 618 20.56 66.72 13.54
N ARG A 619 20.94 66.12 14.69
CA ARG A 619 20.69 66.48 16.14
C ARG A 619 19.45 65.81 16.77
N THR A 620 19.42 65.13 17.94
CA THR A 620 19.99 65.27 19.33
C THR A 620 19.26 66.33 20.17
N SER A 621 18.32 65.96 21.06
CA SER A 621 18.47 65.52 22.49
C SER A 621 18.54 66.73 23.46
N ASP A 622 17.98 66.75 24.68
CA ASP A 622 17.47 65.72 25.62
C ASP A 622 16.19 66.18 26.41
N ASP A 623 15.84 65.43 27.48
CA ASP A 623 14.90 65.71 28.60
C ASP A 623 13.36 65.45 28.47
N LEU A 624 12.68 65.42 29.63
CA LEU A 624 11.66 64.40 30.00
C LEU A 624 10.37 64.92 30.70
N GLU A 625 9.41 63.99 30.85
CA GLU A 625 8.15 63.97 31.66
C GLU A 625 6.86 64.36 30.88
N LYS A 626 6.04 63.39 30.42
CA LYS A 626 4.99 62.57 31.13
C LYS A 626 3.59 63.20 31.00
N ASP A 627 2.48 62.45 30.92
CA ASP A 627 2.23 61.04 31.25
C ASP A 627 1.09 60.42 30.40
N LYS A 628 1.09 59.08 30.22
CA LYS A 628 -0.03 58.19 29.80
C LYS A 628 -0.54 58.24 28.35
N ASP A 629 -0.97 57.13 27.73
CA ASP A 629 -0.96 55.68 28.09
C ASP A 629 -0.57 54.87 26.83
N GLU A 630 0.27 53.82 26.95
CA GLU A 630 0.70 53.00 25.80
C GLU A 630 0.60 51.47 26.03
N PHE A 631 0.47 50.75 24.91
CA PHE A 631 0.18 49.34 24.71
C PHE A 631 1.29 48.37 25.17
N VAL A 632 0.90 47.23 25.77
CA VAL A 632 1.81 46.17 26.25
C VAL A 632 1.83 44.97 25.28
N PRO A 633 2.99 44.55 24.73
CA PRO A 633 3.09 43.40 23.82
C PRO A 633 2.71 42.03 24.43
N TYR A 634 2.19 41.14 23.60
CA TYR A 634 1.79 39.78 23.99
C TYR A 634 2.99 38.86 24.29
N VAL A 635 3.09 38.36 25.51
CA VAL A 635 4.13 37.39 25.93
C VAL A 635 3.64 35.93 25.77
N PRO A 636 4.36 35.04 25.07
CA PRO A 636 3.97 33.62 24.89
C PRO A 636 3.82 32.81 26.18
N ILE A 637 2.91 31.82 26.16
CA ILE A 637 2.50 31.02 27.33
C ILE A 637 3.66 30.21 27.93
N LYS A 638 4.63 29.76 27.13
CA LYS A 638 5.82 29.01 27.60
C LYS A 638 6.64 29.85 28.59
N GLN A 639 6.97 31.09 28.21
CA GLN A 639 7.69 32.04 29.06
C GLN A 639 6.89 32.39 30.33
N ARG A 640 5.55 32.49 30.25
CA ARG A 640 4.69 32.68 31.44
C ARG A 640 4.78 31.50 32.43
N ARG A 641 4.91 30.26 31.95
CA ARG A 641 5.09 29.06 32.80
C ARG A 641 6.49 29.02 33.42
N GLU A 642 7.53 29.23 32.63
CA GLU A 642 8.93 29.24 33.07
C GLU A 642 9.20 30.34 34.11
N ALA A 643 8.63 31.54 33.90
CA ALA A 643 8.68 32.63 34.87
C ALA A 643 7.96 32.28 36.19
N LYS A 644 6.84 31.54 36.14
CA LYS A 644 6.10 31.12 37.34
C LYS A 644 6.89 30.11 38.19
N VAL A 645 7.59 29.17 37.54
CA VAL A 645 8.48 28.21 38.21
C VAL A 645 9.68 28.92 38.86
N ARG A 646 10.38 29.80 38.12
CA ARG A 646 11.48 30.61 38.66
C ARG A 646 11.08 31.52 39.83
N LYS A 647 9.81 31.97 39.88
CA LYS A 647 9.30 32.81 40.98
C LYS A 647 8.98 32.03 42.26
N LEU A 648 8.69 30.73 42.15
CA LEU A 648 8.48 29.84 43.30
C LEU A 648 9.81 29.35 43.92
N GLN A 649 10.82 29.07 43.08
CA GLN A 649 12.15 28.60 43.54
C GLN A 649 12.98 29.64 44.31
N ARG A 650 12.53 30.90 44.42
CA ARG A 650 13.25 31.99 45.11
C ARG A 650 12.82 32.25 46.56
N MET A 651 11.96 31.42 47.16
CA MET A 651 11.45 31.65 48.52
C MET A 651 11.54 30.43 49.46
N ARG A 652 12.77 30.06 49.84
CA ARG A 652 13.17 29.59 51.20
C ARG A 652 14.70 29.52 51.31
N HIS A 653 15.24 29.49 52.53
CA HIS A 653 16.66 29.65 52.83
C HIS A 653 17.32 28.35 53.37
N LEU A 654 18.63 28.20 53.08
CA LEU A 654 19.80 27.87 53.94
C LEU A 654 19.59 27.17 55.32
N PRO A 655 20.59 26.43 55.86
CA PRO A 655 21.73 25.74 55.23
C PRO A 655 22.01 24.30 55.78
N GLU A 656 23.07 23.65 55.27
CA GLU A 656 23.75 22.44 55.80
C GLU A 656 24.47 22.72 57.16
N PRO A 657 24.77 21.71 58.06
CA PRO A 657 25.81 20.69 57.79
C PRO A 657 25.76 19.29 58.52
N GLN A 658 26.67 18.42 58.07
CA GLN A 658 27.49 17.42 58.81
C GLN A 658 26.95 16.03 59.30
N VAL A 659 27.44 14.98 58.61
CA VAL A 659 28.35 13.90 59.09
C VAL A 659 27.89 12.83 60.12
N GLU A 660 27.87 11.58 59.61
CA GLU A 660 28.15 10.25 60.20
C GLU A 660 27.30 9.57 61.32
N ARG A 661 26.96 8.30 61.02
CA ARG A 661 26.86 7.08 61.87
C ARG A 661 25.96 7.05 63.12
N GLU A 662 25.05 6.08 63.16
CA GLU A 662 25.20 4.87 64.02
C GLU A 662 24.27 3.72 63.55
N GLU A 663 24.22 2.61 64.31
CA GLU A 663 23.82 1.27 63.84
C GLU A 663 22.54 0.70 64.51
N ASN A 664 22.15 -0.49 64.03
CA ASN A 664 21.40 -1.57 64.71
C ASN A 664 19.85 -1.57 64.78
N GLU A 665 19.31 -2.62 64.16
CA GLU A 665 18.29 -3.58 64.65
C GLU A 665 17.15 -3.11 65.57
N LYS A 666 15.89 -3.32 65.12
CA LYS A 666 15.15 -4.56 65.47
C LYS A 666 13.83 -4.73 64.70
N ASP A 667 13.37 -5.98 64.66
CA ASP A 667 12.06 -6.44 64.21
C ASP A 667 10.94 -5.91 65.16
N GLU A 668 9.63 -6.08 64.93
CA GLU A 668 8.92 -7.19 64.28
C GLU A 668 7.52 -6.77 63.79
N ASP A 669 6.78 -7.75 63.23
CA ASP A 669 5.32 -7.78 62.96
C ASP A 669 4.69 -6.93 61.83
N SER A 670 4.57 -7.62 60.68
CA SER A 670 3.32 -7.83 59.90
C SER A 670 2.30 -6.70 59.68
N LEU A 671 2.14 -6.30 58.40
CA LEU A 671 0.81 -6.10 57.79
C LEU A 671 0.88 -6.15 56.26
N VAL A 672 -0.07 -6.83 55.61
CA VAL A 672 -0.06 -7.04 54.15
C VAL A 672 -0.58 -5.79 53.43
N ALA A 673 0.30 -5.12 52.68
CA ALA A 673 -0.04 -4.07 51.72
C ALA A 673 0.79 -4.23 50.43
N GLY A 674 0.14 -4.07 49.27
CA GLY A 674 0.73 -4.41 47.97
C GLY A 674 1.89 -3.50 47.51
N PRO A 675 2.70 -3.95 46.53
CA PRO A 675 3.82 -3.18 46.00
C PRO A 675 3.38 -1.84 45.42
N LYS A 676 4.07 -0.77 45.82
CA LYS A 676 3.74 0.62 45.49
C LYS A 676 3.91 0.89 43.99
N ALA A 677 2.96 1.63 43.41
CA ALA A 677 3.04 2.06 42.02
C ALA A 677 4.13 3.14 41.78
N ASN A 678 4.55 3.27 40.52
CA ASN A 678 5.36 4.36 39.94
C ASN A 678 6.86 4.37 40.27
N ILE A 679 7.61 3.48 39.60
CA ILE A 679 8.90 3.81 38.99
C ILE A 679 8.66 3.80 37.47
N SER A 680 9.25 4.72 36.69
CA SER A 680 8.98 4.74 35.25
C SER A 680 9.79 3.67 34.49
N LEU A 681 9.25 3.21 33.36
CA LEU A 681 9.95 2.31 32.43
C LEU A 681 11.25 2.94 31.88
N ILE A 682 11.38 4.27 31.92
CA ILE A 682 12.60 4.98 31.50
C ILE A 682 13.68 4.84 32.58
N ASP A 683 13.34 5.01 33.85
CA ASP A 683 14.28 4.87 34.98
C ASP A 683 14.79 3.42 35.08
N GLN A 684 13.88 2.44 34.94
CA GLN A 684 14.24 1.03 34.87
C GLN A 684 15.17 0.72 33.68
N ALA A 685 14.91 1.29 32.50
CA ALA A 685 15.78 1.12 31.33
C ALA A 685 17.14 1.83 31.47
N VAL A 686 17.24 2.88 32.29
CA VAL A 686 18.52 3.54 32.63
C VAL A 686 19.32 2.70 33.62
N GLU A 687 18.68 2.14 34.66
CA GLU A 687 19.39 1.33 35.66
C GLU A 687 19.83 -0.02 35.10
N VAL A 688 19.01 -0.67 34.27
CA VAL A 688 19.43 -1.87 33.48
C VAL A 688 20.58 -1.53 32.52
N LYS A 689 20.61 -0.33 31.93
CA LYS A 689 21.75 0.12 31.13
C LYS A 689 23.02 0.33 31.95
N LYS A 690 22.93 0.85 33.18
CA LYS A 690 24.10 0.95 34.09
C LYS A 690 24.60 -0.43 34.50
N GLN A 691 23.70 -1.34 34.91
CA GLN A 691 24.05 -2.71 35.27
C GLN A 691 24.75 -3.41 34.10
N LYS A 692 24.17 -3.36 32.90
CA LYS A 692 24.80 -3.96 31.73
C LYS A 692 26.13 -3.29 31.34
N ALA A 693 26.25 -1.97 31.50
CA ALA A 693 27.53 -1.28 31.28
C ALA A 693 28.61 -1.64 32.32
N LEU A 694 28.20 -1.97 33.56
CA LEU A 694 29.10 -2.54 34.58
C LEU A 694 29.50 -3.97 34.22
N GLU A 695 28.56 -4.84 33.86
CA GLU A 695 28.82 -6.21 33.40
C GLU A 695 29.77 -6.24 32.19
N ASP A 696 29.49 -5.45 31.15
CA ASP A 696 30.34 -5.34 29.96
C ASP A 696 31.69 -4.66 30.25
N SER A 697 31.84 -3.97 31.39
CA SER A 697 33.15 -3.48 31.88
C SER A 697 33.97 -4.55 32.62
N MET A 698 33.32 -5.61 33.13
CA MET A 698 33.96 -6.71 33.87
C MET A 698 34.34 -7.91 32.98
N LYS A 699 33.70 -8.08 31.80
CA LYS A 699 34.07 -9.08 30.79
C LYS A 699 35.47 -8.87 30.21
N THR A 700 36.22 -9.93 30.01
CA THR A 700 37.53 -9.91 29.34
C THR A 700 37.43 -9.77 27.81
N ASP A 701 38.51 -9.33 27.16
CA ASP A 701 38.58 -9.19 25.70
C ASP A 701 38.45 -10.52 24.95
N ALA A 702 38.77 -11.65 25.59
CA ALA A 702 38.58 -12.98 25.02
C ALA A 702 37.10 -13.37 24.98
N GLU A 703 36.35 -13.09 26.05
CA GLU A 703 34.90 -13.35 26.12
C GLU A 703 34.14 -12.44 25.14
N LYS A 704 34.54 -11.17 25.03
CA LYS A 704 33.98 -10.22 24.06
C LYS A 704 34.14 -10.72 22.62
N LYS A 705 35.35 -11.18 22.24
CA LYS A 705 35.57 -11.81 20.93
C LYS A 705 34.75 -13.07 20.70
N LEU A 706 34.60 -13.93 21.71
CA LEU A 706 33.79 -15.14 21.60
C LEU A 706 32.29 -14.81 21.43
N GLU A 707 31.80 -13.76 22.09
CA GLU A 707 30.42 -13.25 21.96
C GLU A 707 30.20 -12.60 20.58
N GLU A 708 31.18 -11.85 20.06
CA GLU A 708 31.19 -11.31 18.68
C GLU A 708 31.22 -12.42 17.62
N GLU A 709 32.10 -13.43 17.74
CA GLU A 709 32.19 -14.56 16.82
C GLU A 709 30.89 -15.39 16.81
N LYS A 710 30.25 -15.62 17.97
CA LYS A 710 28.92 -16.23 18.05
C LYS A 710 27.85 -15.40 17.35
N ALA A 711 27.82 -14.09 17.61
CA ALA A 711 26.86 -13.19 16.99
C ALA A 711 27.04 -13.13 15.46
N ILE A 712 28.28 -13.19 14.96
CA ILE A 712 28.58 -13.33 13.53
C ILE A 712 28.07 -14.66 13.00
N MET A 713 28.26 -15.77 13.72
CA MET A 713 27.82 -17.10 13.30
C MET A 713 26.28 -17.23 13.23
N GLU A 714 25.55 -16.75 14.25
CA GLU A 714 24.07 -16.68 14.19
C GLU A 714 23.58 -15.72 13.08
N ALA A 715 24.23 -14.56 12.94
CA ALA A 715 23.89 -13.61 11.89
C ALA A 715 24.23 -14.10 10.48
N VAL A 716 25.05 -15.15 10.32
CA VAL A 716 25.26 -15.88 9.05
C VAL A 716 24.19 -16.96 8.88
N ALA A 717 23.91 -17.75 9.92
CA ALA A 717 22.92 -18.84 9.86
C ALA A 717 21.49 -18.37 9.52
N GLN A 718 21.11 -17.14 9.86
CA GLN A 718 19.78 -16.58 9.55
C GLN A 718 19.65 -15.98 8.13
N ARG A 719 20.70 -16.02 7.27
CA ARG A 719 20.65 -15.42 5.93
C ARG A 719 20.18 -16.40 4.86
N LYS A 720 19.04 -16.12 4.23
CA LYS A 720 18.76 -16.65 2.87
C LYS A 720 19.75 -16.02 1.88
N LEU A 721 20.74 -16.81 1.47
CA LEU A 721 21.67 -16.50 0.37
C LEU A 721 20.92 -16.36 -0.96
N LEU A 722 21.43 -15.57 -1.90
CA LEU A 722 20.90 -15.49 -3.28
C LEU A 722 21.51 -16.59 -4.18
N ALA A 723 21.46 -17.81 -3.64
CA ALA A 723 21.66 -19.06 -4.37
C ALA A 723 20.39 -19.37 -5.18
N SER A 724 20.55 -20.03 -6.32
CA SER A 724 19.41 -20.40 -7.17
C SER A 724 18.56 -21.52 -6.57
N ASP A 725 17.35 -21.76 -7.07
CA ASP A 725 16.48 -22.85 -6.58
C ASP A 725 17.18 -24.22 -6.64
N ARG A 726 18.06 -24.40 -7.63
CA ARG A 726 18.86 -25.61 -7.85
C ARG A 726 20.08 -25.70 -6.92
N GLU A 727 20.61 -24.58 -6.47
CA GLU A 727 21.71 -24.48 -5.52
C GLU A 727 21.19 -24.65 -4.08
N LEU A 728 20.05 -24.02 -3.76
CA LEU A 728 19.29 -24.22 -2.52
C LEU A 728 18.83 -25.67 -2.36
N ALA A 729 18.24 -26.28 -3.40
CA ALA A 729 17.84 -27.69 -3.38
C ALA A 729 19.00 -28.69 -3.30
N LYS A 730 20.25 -28.23 -3.33
CA LYS A 730 21.47 -29.06 -3.24
C LYS A 730 22.46 -28.60 -2.18
N ASN A 731 22.14 -27.55 -1.40
CA ASN A 731 23.06 -26.89 -0.46
C ASN A 731 24.44 -26.55 -1.07
N ILE A 732 24.46 -26.07 -2.32
CA ILE A 732 25.70 -25.66 -3.00
C ILE A 732 26.06 -24.24 -2.57
N ILE A 733 27.25 -24.08 -1.99
CA ILE A 733 27.86 -22.78 -1.67
C ILE A 733 29.20 -22.72 -2.38
N TYR A 734 29.44 -21.67 -3.18
CA TYR A 734 30.73 -21.42 -3.80
C TYR A 734 31.58 -20.55 -2.88
N HIS A 735 32.83 -20.97 -2.64
CA HIS A 735 33.81 -20.21 -1.85
C HIS A 735 34.87 -19.56 -2.74
N ASP A 736 35.35 -20.27 -3.76
CA ASP A 736 36.33 -19.78 -4.73
C ASP A 736 35.70 -18.94 -5.87
N PRO A 737 36.41 -17.94 -6.42
CA PRO A 737 36.01 -17.20 -7.62
C PRO A 737 36.21 -17.99 -8.92
N ILE A 738 35.60 -17.52 -10.02
CA ILE A 738 35.73 -18.16 -11.34
C ILE A 738 37.16 -18.00 -11.89
N LYS A 739 37.76 -19.13 -12.30
CA LYS A 739 39.10 -19.18 -12.88
C LYS A 739 39.05 -18.83 -14.38
N THR A 740 39.72 -17.74 -14.77
CA THR A 740 39.81 -17.29 -16.18
C THR A 740 41.13 -17.68 -16.84
N THR A 741 41.15 -17.60 -18.18
CA THR A 741 42.35 -17.78 -19.02
C THR A 741 43.24 -16.52 -19.07
N TRP A 742 42.70 -15.36 -18.69
CA TRP A 742 43.41 -14.10 -18.72
C TRP A 742 44.42 -13.99 -17.58
N GLN A 743 45.60 -13.45 -17.88
CA GLN A 743 46.59 -13.03 -16.89
C GLN A 743 47.23 -11.71 -17.33
N PRO A 744 47.63 -10.83 -16.41
CA PRO A 744 48.37 -9.61 -16.75
C PRO A 744 49.75 -9.93 -17.38
N PRO A 745 50.38 -8.96 -18.08
CA PRO A 745 51.76 -9.09 -18.56
C PRO A 745 52.75 -9.32 -17.42
N ARG A 746 53.81 -10.08 -17.69
CA ARG A 746 54.87 -10.40 -16.72
C ARG A 746 55.43 -9.15 -16.01
N HIS A 747 55.75 -8.10 -16.76
CA HIS A 747 56.27 -6.82 -16.25
C HIS A 747 55.28 -6.00 -15.39
N ILE A 748 54.01 -6.40 -15.34
CA ILE A 748 53.02 -5.84 -14.39
C ILE A 748 52.98 -6.70 -13.14
N ARG A 749 52.90 -8.04 -13.30
CA ARG A 749 52.79 -9.02 -12.20
C ARG A 749 54.02 -9.05 -11.28
N GLU A 750 55.21 -8.77 -11.82
CA GLU A 750 56.47 -8.77 -11.06
C GLU A 750 56.79 -7.44 -10.35
N ARG A 751 55.84 -6.49 -10.30
CA ARG A 751 55.98 -5.27 -9.50
C ARG A 751 55.76 -5.53 -8.02
N THR A 752 56.37 -4.68 -7.20
CA THR A 752 56.20 -4.68 -5.75
C THR A 752 54.81 -4.18 -5.34
N GLN A 753 54.35 -4.57 -4.15
CA GLN A 753 53.10 -4.07 -3.59
C GLN A 753 53.09 -2.53 -3.44
N GLN A 754 54.23 -1.95 -3.06
CA GLN A 754 54.38 -0.49 -2.94
C GLN A 754 54.11 0.23 -4.27
N GLU A 755 54.59 -0.30 -5.40
CA GLU A 755 54.27 0.25 -6.72
C GLU A 755 52.78 0.15 -7.07
N TYR A 756 52.07 -0.91 -6.67
CA TYR A 756 50.62 -0.98 -6.88
C TYR A 756 49.88 0.08 -6.04
N ASP A 757 50.32 0.30 -4.80
CA ASP A 757 49.69 1.24 -3.88
C ASP A 757 50.01 2.70 -4.22
N GLU A 758 51.19 2.99 -4.77
CA GLU A 758 51.47 4.28 -5.42
C GLU A 758 50.51 4.57 -6.59
N ILE A 759 50.17 3.55 -7.39
CA ILE A 759 49.23 3.69 -8.51
C ILE A 759 47.83 3.96 -7.98
N ARG A 760 47.36 3.19 -6.99
CA ARG A 760 46.05 3.38 -6.34
C ARG A 760 45.95 4.79 -5.74
N LYS A 761 46.98 5.21 -4.99
CA LYS A 761 47.11 6.57 -4.41
C LYS A 761 47.10 7.67 -5.47
N LYS A 762 47.84 7.51 -6.57
CA LYS A 762 47.91 8.50 -7.67
C LYS A 762 46.58 8.70 -8.39
N TYR A 763 45.75 7.66 -8.47
CA TYR A 763 44.43 7.70 -9.12
C TYR A 763 43.26 7.85 -8.14
N THR A 764 43.52 8.08 -6.84
CA THR A 764 42.53 8.16 -5.75
C THR A 764 41.55 6.96 -5.76
N ILE A 765 42.13 5.76 -5.87
CA ILE A 765 41.43 4.48 -5.82
C ILE A 765 41.64 3.89 -4.42
N LEU A 766 40.54 3.57 -3.74
CA LEU A 766 40.51 2.74 -2.54
C LEU A 766 40.08 1.32 -2.94
N VAL A 767 40.73 0.31 -2.37
CA VAL A 767 40.45 -1.10 -2.69
C VAL A 767 40.38 -1.93 -1.41
N GLU A 768 39.43 -2.85 -1.36
CA GLU A 768 39.21 -3.76 -0.22
C GLU A 768 38.91 -5.18 -0.75
N GLY A 769 39.32 -6.21 0.00
CA GLY A 769 39.15 -7.62 -0.37
C GLY A 769 40.48 -8.38 -0.48
N GLU A 770 40.37 -9.69 -0.67
CA GLU A 770 41.51 -10.63 -0.74
C GLU A 770 42.03 -10.76 -2.18
N ASP A 771 43.32 -11.09 -2.37
CA ASP A 771 43.98 -11.34 -3.67
C ASP A 771 43.65 -10.32 -4.78
N ILE A 772 43.78 -9.03 -4.47
CA ILE A 772 43.41 -7.91 -5.35
C ILE A 772 44.31 -7.86 -6.60
N PRO A 773 43.78 -8.03 -7.84
CA PRO A 773 44.56 -7.98 -9.06
C PRO A 773 45.31 -6.64 -9.27
N ALA A 774 46.46 -6.71 -9.94
CA ALA A 774 47.34 -5.56 -10.17
C ALA A 774 46.68 -4.45 -11.03
N PRO A 775 46.76 -3.16 -10.62
CA PRO A 775 46.20 -2.04 -11.39
C PRO A 775 47.00 -1.76 -12.68
N ILE A 776 46.30 -1.53 -13.79
CA ILE A 776 46.89 -1.39 -15.13
C ILE A 776 46.61 0.00 -15.72
N LYS A 777 47.69 0.73 -16.08
CA LYS A 777 47.65 2.12 -16.56
C LYS A 777 47.23 2.30 -18.02
N HIS A 778 47.29 1.24 -18.85
CA HIS A 778 47.12 1.33 -20.30
C HIS A 778 46.33 0.14 -20.86
N PHE A 779 45.37 0.39 -21.76
CA PHE A 779 44.55 -0.66 -22.37
C PHE A 779 45.36 -1.71 -23.15
N ARG A 780 46.50 -1.34 -23.74
CA ARG A 780 47.40 -2.28 -24.42
C ARG A 780 47.92 -3.37 -23.48
N ASP A 781 48.23 -2.99 -22.24
CA ASP A 781 48.78 -3.91 -21.24
C ASP A 781 47.67 -4.79 -20.61
N MET A 782 46.40 -4.42 -20.78
CA MET A 782 45.25 -5.27 -20.46
C MET A 782 45.01 -6.40 -21.49
N LYS A 783 45.84 -6.47 -22.55
CA LYS A 783 45.82 -7.47 -23.64
C LYS A 783 44.56 -7.46 -24.53
N PHE A 784 43.87 -6.31 -24.66
CA PHE A 784 42.75 -6.19 -25.60
C PHE A 784 43.21 -6.35 -27.08
N PRO A 785 42.43 -7.04 -27.94
CA PRO A 785 42.65 -7.11 -29.38
C PRO A 785 42.78 -5.74 -30.06
N PRO A 786 43.56 -5.62 -31.16
CA PRO A 786 43.72 -4.37 -31.90
C PRO A 786 42.39 -3.67 -32.28
N PRO A 787 41.34 -4.36 -32.77
CA PRO A 787 40.08 -3.70 -33.12
C PRO A 787 39.36 -3.03 -31.94
N ILE A 788 39.52 -3.56 -30.71
CA ILE A 788 39.00 -2.93 -29.49
C ILE A 788 39.83 -1.70 -29.14
N LEU A 789 41.15 -1.74 -29.31
CA LEU A 789 42.02 -0.57 -29.14
C LEU A 789 41.72 0.52 -30.18
N ASP A 790 41.34 0.15 -31.41
CA ASP A 790 40.96 1.09 -32.47
C ASP A 790 39.55 1.67 -32.28
N TYR A 791 38.60 0.88 -31.77
CA TYR A 791 37.32 1.38 -31.24
C TYR A 791 37.56 2.46 -30.16
N LEU A 792 38.38 2.16 -29.14
CA LEU A 792 38.68 3.12 -28.07
C LEU A 792 39.33 4.41 -28.59
N LYS A 793 40.25 4.32 -29.56
CA LYS A 793 40.80 5.50 -30.27
C LYS A 793 39.71 6.30 -30.98
N SER A 794 38.77 5.64 -31.67
CA SER A 794 37.68 6.31 -32.41
C SER A 794 36.73 7.08 -31.48
N CYS A 795 36.53 6.59 -30.25
CA CYS A 795 35.79 7.27 -29.18
C CYS A 795 36.64 8.34 -28.44
N GLY A 796 37.88 8.60 -28.86
CA GLY A 796 38.80 9.55 -28.21
C GLY A 796 39.46 9.05 -26.92
N ILE A 797 39.22 7.80 -26.52
CA ILE A 797 39.59 7.25 -25.20
C ILE A 797 41.04 6.76 -25.23
N ARG A 798 41.98 7.66 -24.93
CA ARG A 798 43.44 7.40 -25.00
C ARG A 798 44.02 6.66 -23.79
N ARG A 799 43.37 6.71 -22.63
CA ARG A 799 43.81 6.08 -21.35
C ARG A 799 42.60 5.63 -20.54
N PRO A 800 42.72 4.58 -19.71
CA PRO A 800 41.66 4.16 -18.80
C PRO A 800 41.38 5.22 -17.73
N THR A 801 40.12 5.36 -17.34
CA THR A 801 39.69 6.15 -16.17
C THR A 801 40.07 5.42 -14.87
N PRO A 802 40.05 6.07 -13.68
CA PRO A 802 40.47 5.42 -12.44
C PRO A 802 39.72 4.12 -12.11
N ILE A 803 38.40 4.07 -12.33
CA ILE A 803 37.61 2.84 -12.12
C ILE A 803 37.98 1.73 -13.12
N GLN A 804 38.42 2.09 -14.33
CA GLN A 804 38.91 1.13 -15.33
C GLN A 804 40.33 0.63 -15.02
N VAL A 805 41.20 1.47 -14.43
CA VAL A 805 42.60 1.10 -14.06
C VAL A 805 42.65 -0.11 -13.13
N GLN A 806 41.72 -0.19 -12.16
CA GLN A 806 41.64 -1.29 -11.20
C GLN A 806 40.50 -2.27 -11.50
N GLY A 807 39.35 -1.80 -11.99
CA GLY A 807 38.17 -2.63 -12.23
C GLY A 807 38.26 -3.54 -13.46
N LEU A 808 38.94 -3.12 -14.54
CA LEU A 808 39.16 -4.02 -15.69
C LEU A 808 40.04 -5.23 -15.32
N PRO A 809 41.18 -5.07 -14.61
CA PRO A 809 41.93 -6.21 -14.07
C PRO A 809 41.12 -7.15 -13.16
N VAL A 810 40.24 -6.62 -12.29
CA VAL A 810 39.36 -7.45 -11.44
C VAL A 810 38.39 -8.26 -12.30
N ALA A 811 37.65 -7.59 -13.18
CA ALA A 811 36.65 -8.23 -14.02
C ALA A 811 37.26 -9.27 -14.99
N LEU A 812 38.39 -8.96 -15.63
CA LEU A 812 39.10 -9.90 -16.51
C LEU A 812 39.70 -11.11 -15.77
N SER A 813 39.95 -10.99 -14.46
CA SER A 813 40.46 -12.09 -13.62
C SER A 813 39.36 -13.06 -13.13
N GLY A 814 38.08 -12.85 -13.47
CA GLY A 814 36.98 -13.69 -13.01
C GLY A 814 36.54 -13.45 -11.56
N ARG A 815 37.05 -12.39 -10.93
CA ARG A 815 36.65 -11.97 -9.58
C ARG A 815 35.35 -11.19 -9.61
N ASP A 816 34.47 -11.47 -8.66
CA ASP A 816 33.33 -10.63 -8.34
C ASP A 816 33.80 -9.23 -7.90
N MET A 817 32.99 -8.20 -8.16
CA MET A 817 33.39 -6.82 -7.89
C MET A 817 32.23 -5.93 -7.44
N ILE A 818 32.52 -5.03 -6.50
CA ILE A 818 31.66 -3.91 -6.13
C ILE A 818 32.33 -2.62 -6.60
N GLY A 819 31.88 -2.07 -7.72
CA GLY A 819 32.42 -0.87 -8.35
C GLY A 819 31.68 0.39 -7.91
N ILE A 820 32.25 1.15 -6.97
CA ILE A 820 31.69 2.40 -6.46
C ILE A 820 32.33 3.58 -7.19
N ALA A 821 31.56 4.25 -8.06
CA ALA A 821 31.99 5.49 -8.71
C ALA A 821 30.81 6.33 -9.23
N PHE A 822 30.99 7.65 -9.25
CA PHE A 822 30.01 8.63 -9.74
C PHE A 822 29.67 8.44 -11.24
N THR A 823 28.57 9.01 -11.70
CA THR A 823 28.16 8.89 -13.12
C THR A 823 29.12 9.64 -14.05
N GLY A 824 29.42 9.09 -15.23
CA GLY A 824 30.46 9.64 -16.13
C GLY A 824 31.90 9.20 -15.83
N SER A 825 32.17 8.52 -14.70
CA SER A 825 33.50 7.98 -14.36
C SER A 825 34.02 6.86 -15.26
N GLY A 826 33.22 6.36 -16.21
CA GLY A 826 33.60 5.33 -17.18
C GLY A 826 33.19 3.89 -16.84
N LYS A 827 32.28 3.69 -15.87
CA LYS A 827 31.78 2.37 -15.42
C LYS A 827 31.33 1.45 -16.57
N THR A 828 30.61 1.97 -17.56
CA THR A 828 30.06 1.18 -18.68
C THR A 828 31.10 0.36 -19.43
N LEU A 829 32.29 0.92 -19.68
CA LEU A 829 33.39 0.18 -20.32
C LEU A 829 34.08 -0.80 -19.37
N ALA A 830 34.04 -0.56 -18.06
CA ALA A 830 34.63 -1.45 -17.06
C ALA A 830 33.89 -2.80 -16.95
N PHE A 831 32.59 -2.87 -17.29
CA PHE A 831 31.87 -4.14 -17.41
C PHE A 831 31.66 -4.65 -18.84
N SER A 832 31.49 -3.76 -19.83
CA SER A 832 31.18 -4.21 -21.19
C SER A 832 32.41 -4.71 -21.97
N LEU A 833 33.62 -4.20 -21.72
CA LEU A 833 34.84 -4.72 -22.35
C LEU A 833 35.17 -6.17 -21.92
N PRO A 834 35.13 -6.55 -20.62
CA PRO A 834 35.26 -7.95 -20.20
C PRO A 834 34.17 -8.86 -20.78
N LEU A 835 32.91 -8.41 -20.83
CA LEU A 835 31.80 -9.20 -21.37
C LEU A 835 31.95 -9.47 -22.88
N VAL A 836 32.34 -8.46 -23.67
CA VAL A 836 32.62 -8.66 -25.10
C VAL A 836 33.82 -9.59 -25.30
N MET A 837 34.85 -9.51 -24.45
CA MET A 837 35.98 -10.45 -24.50
C MET A 837 35.59 -11.89 -24.17
N LEU A 838 34.77 -12.10 -23.13
CA LEU A 838 34.27 -13.42 -22.74
C LEU A 838 33.36 -14.02 -23.82
N ALA A 839 32.50 -13.20 -24.45
CA ALA A 839 31.63 -13.63 -25.55
C ALA A 839 32.42 -14.03 -26.80
N LEU A 840 33.48 -13.27 -27.14
CA LEU A 840 34.40 -13.62 -28.23
C LEU A 840 35.20 -14.89 -27.92
N GLU A 841 35.70 -15.06 -26.69
CA GLU A 841 36.43 -16.26 -26.29
C GLU A 841 35.52 -17.52 -26.29
N ALA A 842 34.25 -17.38 -25.92
CA ALA A 842 33.27 -18.47 -26.00
C ALA A 842 33.04 -18.89 -27.47
N GLU A 843 32.67 -17.94 -28.33
CA GLU A 843 32.38 -18.19 -29.76
C GLU A 843 33.58 -18.77 -30.52
N MET A 844 34.80 -18.31 -30.19
CA MET A 844 36.04 -18.85 -30.78
C MET A 844 36.41 -20.27 -30.30
N LYS A 845 35.86 -20.75 -29.18
CA LYS A 845 36.09 -22.11 -28.67
C LYS A 845 35.01 -23.08 -29.14
N LEU A 846 33.74 -22.65 -29.10
CA LEU A 846 32.58 -23.41 -29.52
C LEU A 846 31.48 -22.43 -29.95
N PRO A 847 31.21 -22.29 -31.27
CA PRO A 847 30.17 -21.41 -31.77
C PRO A 847 28.79 -21.78 -31.22
N LEU A 848 28.01 -20.79 -30.79
CA LEU A 848 26.69 -21.03 -30.21
C LEU A 848 25.64 -21.39 -31.27
N VAL A 849 24.80 -22.39 -30.97
CA VAL A 849 23.69 -22.79 -31.84
C VAL A 849 22.33 -22.27 -31.36
N ARG A 850 21.30 -22.49 -32.18
CA ARG A 850 19.93 -22.00 -31.94
C ARG A 850 19.39 -22.47 -30.59
N GLY A 851 19.06 -21.51 -29.72
CA GLY A 851 18.50 -21.76 -28.39
C GLY A 851 19.52 -21.76 -27.24
N GLU A 852 20.81 -21.61 -27.53
CA GLU A 852 21.86 -21.51 -26.52
C GLU A 852 22.14 -20.07 -26.07
N GLY A 853 22.56 -19.93 -24.81
CA GLY A 853 22.99 -18.68 -24.19
C GLY A 853 21.86 -17.84 -23.56
N PRO A 854 22.19 -16.68 -22.93
CA PRO A 854 23.44 -15.91 -23.05
C PRO A 854 24.67 -16.49 -22.35
N ILE A 855 25.85 -16.03 -22.77
CA ILE A 855 27.14 -16.19 -22.07
C ILE A 855 27.24 -15.19 -20.90
N GLY A 856 26.64 -14.01 -21.05
CA GLY A 856 26.56 -13.02 -19.97
C GLY A 856 25.50 -11.96 -20.21
N MET A 857 25.14 -11.25 -19.14
CA MET A 857 24.07 -10.25 -19.16
C MET A 857 24.39 -9.00 -18.33
N ILE A 858 23.74 -7.90 -18.69
CA ILE A 858 23.75 -6.62 -17.98
C ILE A 858 22.30 -6.24 -17.68
N VAL A 859 22.00 -5.99 -16.41
CA VAL A 859 20.68 -5.54 -15.94
C VAL A 859 20.79 -4.07 -15.53
N CYS A 860 19.88 -3.24 -16.07
CA CYS A 860 19.81 -1.80 -15.83
C CYS A 860 18.42 -1.40 -15.30
N PRO A 861 18.31 -0.39 -14.40
CA PRO A 861 17.03 0.07 -13.85
C PRO A 861 16.10 0.74 -14.88
N SER A 862 16.63 1.37 -15.94
CA SER A 862 15.83 2.08 -16.95
C SER A 862 16.00 1.50 -18.36
N ARG A 863 14.94 1.63 -19.18
CA ARG A 863 14.89 1.12 -20.56
C ARG A 863 15.93 1.80 -21.44
N GLU A 864 16.19 3.06 -21.13
CA GLU A 864 17.04 3.98 -21.86
C GLU A 864 18.53 3.72 -21.57
N LEU A 865 18.87 3.41 -20.31
CA LEU A 865 20.23 2.97 -19.93
C LEU A 865 20.55 1.59 -20.53
N ALA A 866 19.57 0.67 -20.54
CA ALA A 866 19.70 -0.60 -21.23
C ALA A 866 19.94 -0.40 -22.74
N ARG A 867 19.14 0.47 -23.40
CA ARG A 867 19.32 0.77 -24.83
C ARG A 867 20.67 1.43 -25.12
N GLN A 868 21.12 2.42 -24.33
CA GLN A 868 22.43 3.03 -24.50
C GLN A 868 23.57 2.01 -24.35
N THR A 869 23.49 1.15 -23.33
CA THR A 869 24.51 0.13 -23.06
C THR A 869 24.59 -0.89 -24.21
N PHE A 870 23.43 -1.32 -24.73
CA PHE A 870 23.32 -2.15 -25.92
C PHE A 870 23.91 -1.48 -27.17
N GLU A 871 23.57 -0.22 -27.45
CA GLU A 871 24.13 0.54 -28.58
C GLU A 871 25.66 0.68 -28.49
N SER A 872 26.22 0.80 -27.27
CA SER A 872 27.67 0.83 -27.05
C SER A 872 28.32 -0.52 -27.35
N ILE A 873 27.68 -1.62 -26.95
CA ILE A 873 28.16 -2.99 -27.19
C ILE A 873 28.10 -3.35 -28.68
N CYS A 874 27.01 -3.02 -29.38
CA CYS A 874 26.90 -3.22 -30.82
C CYS A 874 28.04 -2.53 -31.59
N LYS A 875 28.39 -1.29 -31.22
CA LYS A 875 29.53 -0.56 -31.83
C LYS A 875 30.88 -1.25 -31.59
N MET A 876 31.10 -1.88 -30.43
CA MET A 876 32.30 -2.68 -30.19
C MET A 876 32.34 -3.94 -31.05
N ILE A 877 31.20 -4.63 -31.16
CA ILE A 877 31.05 -5.86 -31.97
C ILE A 877 31.25 -5.57 -33.47
N ASP A 878 30.76 -4.42 -33.98
CA ASP A 878 31.01 -3.98 -35.36
C ASP A 878 32.51 -3.82 -35.64
N PHE A 879 33.26 -3.22 -34.71
CA PHE A 879 34.71 -3.06 -34.85
C PHE A 879 35.45 -4.40 -34.80
N THR A 880 35.11 -5.31 -33.88
CA THR A 880 35.76 -6.62 -33.81
C THR A 880 35.43 -7.48 -35.04
N THR A 881 34.19 -7.45 -35.53
CA THR A 881 33.78 -8.16 -36.75
C THR A 881 34.53 -7.65 -37.98
N ARG A 882 34.65 -6.33 -38.16
CA ARG A 882 35.49 -5.72 -39.21
C ARG A 882 36.97 -6.05 -39.06
N GLY A 883 37.43 -6.28 -37.84
CA GLY A 883 38.77 -6.73 -37.49
C GLY A 883 39.02 -8.23 -37.66
N GLY A 884 38.09 -8.99 -38.27
CA GLY A 884 38.25 -10.41 -38.58
C GLY A 884 37.89 -11.38 -37.46
N PHE A 885 37.26 -10.92 -36.37
CA PHE A 885 36.76 -11.79 -35.31
C PHE A 885 35.34 -12.32 -35.61
N PRO A 886 34.92 -13.45 -34.99
CA PRO A 886 33.55 -13.94 -35.10
C PRO A 886 32.49 -12.91 -34.66
N LYS A 887 31.30 -13.02 -35.23
CA LYS A 887 30.18 -12.13 -34.93
C LYS A 887 29.46 -12.57 -33.66
N VAL A 888 29.59 -11.76 -32.61
CA VAL A 888 28.80 -11.87 -31.36
C VAL A 888 27.37 -11.38 -31.60
N ASN A 889 26.36 -12.08 -31.08
CA ASN A 889 24.94 -11.72 -31.17
C ASN A 889 24.43 -11.14 -29.82
N PRO A 890 24.20 -9.81 -29.72
CA PRO A 890 23.58 -9.19 -28.56
C PRO A 890 22.05 -9.10 -28.70
N LEU A 891 21.32 -9.03 -27.58
CA LEU A 891 19.88 -8.79 -27.50
C LEU A 891 19.53 -7.69 -26.48
N LEU A 892 18.53 -6.86 -26.81
CA LEU A 892 17.98 -5.82 -25.94
C LEU A 892 16.58 -6.22 -25.42
N CYS A 893 16.48 -6.52 -24.12
CA CYS A 893 15.27 -7.01 -23.46
C CYS A 893 14.59 -5.91 -22.63
N ILE A 894 13.90 -4.98 -23.30
CA ILE A 894 13.12 -3.90 -22.66
C ILE A 894 11.64 -3.93 -23.08
N GLY A 895 10.77 -3.40 -22.21
CA GLY A 895 9.33 -3.28 -22.49
C GLY A 895 9.04 -2.25 -23.59
N GLY A 896 8.05 -2.54 -24.44
CA GLY A 896 7.63 -1.68 -25.56
C GLY A 896 8.19 -2.07 -26.94
N ILE A 897 9.16 -2.99 -27.01
CA ILE A 897 9.66 -3.54 -28.29
C ILE A 897 8.83 -4.75 -28.72
N SER A 898 8.53 -4.87 -30.02
CA SER A 898 7.80 -6.01 -30.57
C SER A 898 8.58 -7.33 -30.47
N MET A 899 7.90 -8.43 -30.15
CA MET A 899 8.51 -9.77 -30.12
C MET A 899 8.91 -10.27 -31.51
N SER A 900 8.26 -9.77 -32.56
CA SER A 900 8.52 -10.08 -33.97
C SER A 900 9.94 -9.69 -34.39
N ASP A 901 10.40 -8.51 -34.01
CA ASP A 901 11.73 -7.99 -34.39
C ASP A 901 12.85 -8.76 -33.67
N GLN A 902 12.61 -9.11 -32.41
CA GLN A 902 13.55 -9.88 -31.58
C GLN A 902 13.66 -11.35 -32.02
N SER A 903 12.60 -11.91 -32.62
CA SER A 903 12.52 -13.32 -33.06
C SER A 903 13.72 -13.78 -33.90
N ARG A 904 14.26 -12.88 -34.74
CA ARG A 904 15.38 -13.18 -35.65
C ARG A 904 16.70 -13.46 -34.91
N VAL A 905 16.90 -12.93 -33.71
CA VAL A 905 18.18 -13.07 -32.96
C VAL A 905 18.32 -14.48 -32.37
N PHE A 906 17.23 -15.05 -31.85
CA PHE A 906 17.21 -16.39 -31.24
C PHE A 906 17.58 -17.53 -32.18
N SER A 907 17.52 -17.31 -33.50
CA SER A 907 17.88 -18.30 -34.52
C SER A 907 19.38 -18.65 -34.56
N ASN A 908 20.25 -17.75 -34.09
CA ASN A 908 21.70 -17.80 -34.37
C ASN A 908 22.57 -17.97 -33.10
N GLY A 909 21.98 -18.39 -31.98
CA GLY A 909 22.66 -18.39 -30.67
C GLY A 909 22.75 -16.98 -30.07
N LEU A 910 22.68 -16.89 -28.75
CA LEU A 910 22.61 -15.63 -28.01
C LEU A 910 23.86 -15.47 -27.14
N HIS A 911 24.62 -14.38 -27.30
CA HIS A 911 25.86 -14.19 -26.53
C HIS A 911 25.67 -13.23 -25.36
N ILE A 912 25.06 -12.07 -25.60
CA ILE A 912 24.96 -10.96 -24.65
C ILE A 912 23.51 -10.51 -24.52
N VAL A 913 23.01 -10.38 -23.29
CA VAL A 913 21.69 -9.76 -23.02
C VAL A 913 21.87 -8.44 -22.26
N VAL A 914 21.18 -7.39 -22.69
CA VAL A 914 21.05 -6.12 -21.95
C VAL A 914 19.57 -5.89 -21.66
N ALA A 915 19.18 -5.74 -20.39
CA ALA A 915 17.77 -5.86 -20.00
C ALA A 915 17.34 -4.94 -18.84
N THR A 916 16.03 -4.73 -18.74
CA THR A 916 15.35 -4.21 -17.53
C THR A 916 14.69 -5.36 -16.75
N PRO A 917 14.74 -5.39 -15.40
CA PRO A 917 14.33 -6.53 -14.55
C PRO A 917 13.04 -7.24 -14.96
N GLY A 918 11.87 -6.59 -14.82
CA GLY A 918 10.58 -7.23 -15.13
C GLY A 918 10.43 -7.76 -16.56
N ARG A 919 11.11 -7.19 -17.57
CA ARG A 919 11.12 -7.74 -18.94
C ARG A 919 12.04 -8.93 -19.09
N LEU A 920 13.17 -8.97 -18.36
CA LEU A 920 14.02 -10.15 -18.29
C LEU A 920 13.26 -11.31 -17.65
N GLN A 921 12.59 -11.06 -16.53
CA GLN A 921 11.74 -12.04 -15.83
C GLN A 921 10.56 -12.53 -16.69
N ASP A 922 9.91 -11.66 -17.45
CA ASP A 922 8.88 -12.03 -18.44
C ASP A 922 9.43 -12.99 -19.52
N MET A 923 10.64 -12.75 -20.03
CA MET A 923 11.24 -13.59 -21.07
C MET A 923 11.79 -14.92 -20.52
N LEU A 924 12.27 -14.96 -19.28
CA LEU A 924 12.72 -16.17 -18.59
C LEU A 924 11.55 -17.06 -18.15
N SER A 925 10.51 -16.49 -17.53
CA SER A 925 9.31 -17.22 -17.13
C SER A 925 8.55 -17.80 -18.33
N LYS A 926 8.48 -17.07 -19.45
CA LYS A 926 7.95 -17.55 -20.75
C LYS A 926 8.95 -18.39 -21.55
N LYS A 927 10.07 -18.81 -20.93
CA LYS A 927 11.12 -19.72 -21.45
C LYS A 927 11.58 -19.38 -22.87
N LYS A 928 11.82 -18.09 -23.16
CA LYS A 928 12.30 -17.62 -24.47
C LYS A 928 13.78 -17.87 -24.69
N PHE A 929 14.54 -17.93 -23.60
CA PHE A 929 15.92 -18.42 -23.51
C PHE A 929 16.16 -18.92 -22.07
N ASN A 930 17.33 -19.51 -21.80
CA ASN A 930 17.73 -20.02 -20.49
C ASN A 930 19.01 -19.33 -19.99
N LEU A 931 19.43 -19.55 -18.75
CA LEU A 931 20.66 -18.99 -18.19
C LEU A 931 21.75 -20.05 -17.93
N GLU A 932 21.69 -21.21 -18.57
CA GLU A 932 22.57 -22.34 -18.25
C GLU A 932 24.04 -22.11 -18.61
N LEU A 933 24.29 -21.31 -19.66
CA LEU A 933 25.63 -20.90 -20.09
C LEU A 933 26.06 -19.53 -19.52
N CYS A 934 25.23 -18.89 -18.69
CA CYS A 934 25.39 -17.49 -18.30
C CYS A 934 26.39 -17.33 -17.14
N LYS A 935 27.65 -17.05 -17.48
CA LYS A 935 28.79 -16.99 -16.55
C LYS A 935 29.14 -15.58 -16.04
N PHE A 936 28.48 -14.55 -16.56
CA PHE A 936 28.76 -13.15 -16.23
C PHE A 936 27.47 -12.36 -16.04
N LEU A 937 27.29 -11.76 -14.88
CA LEU A 937 26.16 -10.91 -14.53
C LEU A 937 26.67 -9.54 -14.08
N CYS A 938 26.22 -8.48 -14.75
CA CYS A 938 26.44 -7.10 -14.31
C CYS A 938 25.13 -6.46 -13.87
N LEU A 939 25.15 -5.81 -12.69
CA LEU A 939 24.06 -4.98 -12.17
C LEU A 939 24.55 -3.52 -12.19
N ASP A 940 24.07 -2.70 -13.13
CA ASP A 940 24.45 -1.27 -13.24
C ASP A 940 23.39 -0.35 -12.64
N GLU A 941 23.81 0.78 -12.05
CA GLU A 941 23.00 1.62 -11.14
C GLU A 941 22.20 0.77 -10.14
N ALA A 942 22.88 -0.18 -9.45
CA ALA A 942 22.25 -1.17 -8.57
C ALA A 942 21.54 -0.56 -7.35
N ASP A 943 22.04 0.59 -6.85
CA ASP A 943 21.33 1.43 -5.87
C ASP A 943 19.92 1.78 -6.37
N ARG A 944 19.79 2.10 -7.66
CA ARG A 944 18.52 2.51 -8.25
C ARG A 944 17.59 1.34 -8.56
N MET A 945 18.09 0.13 -8.74
CA MET A 945 17.23 -1.06 -8.81
C MET A 945 16.55 -1.36 -7.48
N ILE A 946 17.25 -1.19 -6.34
CA ILE A 946 16.63 -1.34 -5.02
C ILE A 946 15.68 -0.17 -4.70
N ASP A 947 16.06 1.08 -4.99
CA ASP A 947 15.19 2.26 -4.78
C ASP A 947 13.86 2.16 -5.53
N MET A 948 13.88 1.57 -6.74
CA MET A 948 12.69 1.42 -7.59
C MET A 948 11.85 0.17 -7.27
N GLY A 949 12.22 -0.61 -6.24
CA GLY A 949 11.49 -1.81 -5.84
C GLY A 949 11.77 -3.06 -6.67
N PHE A 950 12.72 -3.02 -7.63
CA PHE A 950 13.13 -4.19 -8.42
C PHE A 950 14.03 -5.16 -7.64
N GLU A 951 14.12 -5.06 -6.31
CA GLU A 951 14.92 -5.97 -5.50
C GLU A 951 14.42 -7.41 -5.71
N ASP A 952 13.13 -7.67 -5.52
CA ASP A 952 12.55 -9.01 -5.69
C ASP A 952 12.59 -9.52 -7.14
N ASP A 953 12.40 -8.66 -8.14
CA ASP A 953 12.62 -9.01 -9.55
C ASP A 953 14.05 -9.54 -9.78
N VAL A 954 15.06 -8.85 -9.23
CA VAL A 954 16.46 -9.28 -9.34
C VAL A 954 16.71 -10.55 -8.52
N ARG A 955 16.10 -10.72 -7.33
CA ARG A 955 16.16 -11.97 -6.55
C ARG A 955 15.57 -13.14 -7.36
N ASN A 956 14.44 -12.93 -8.05
CA ASN A 956 13.81 -13.92 -8.93
C ASN A 956 14.70 -14.24 -10.14
N ILE A 957 15.36 -13.25 -10.74
CA ILE A 957 16.31 -13.46 -11.85
C ILE A 957 17.51 -14.33 -11.40
N MET A 958 18.01 -14.17 -10.15
CA MET A 958 19.05 -15.05 -9.60
C MET A 958 18.61 -16.52 -9.52
N SER A 959 17.32 -16.82 -9.33
CA SER A 959 16.79 -18.19 -9.21
C SER A 959 16.93 -19.01 -10.50
N TYR A 960 16.99 -18.36 -11.67
CA TYR A 960 17.09 -19.02 -12.99
C TYR A 960 18.50 -19.51 -13.36
N PHE A 961 19.55 -19.15 -12.61
CA PHE A 961 20.92 -19.59 -12.89
C PHE A 961 21.15 -21.04 -12.42
N THR A 962 21.82 -21.85 -13.22
CA THR A 962 22.06 -23.28 -12.91
C THR A 962 23.51 -23.64 -12.59
N SER A 963 24.42 -22.67 -12.66
CA SER A 963 25.86 -22.81 -12.39
C SER A 963 26.48 -21.49 -11.89
N GLN A 964 27.73 -21.58 -11.40
CA GLN A 964 28.47 -20.42 -10.90
C GLN A 964 28.65 -19.33 -11.97
N ARG A 965 28.40 -18.09 -11.56
CA ARG A 965 28.53 -16.86 -12.37
C ARG A 965 29.45 -15.87 -11.66
N GLN A 966 30.19 -15.09 -12.42
CA GLN A 966 30.86 -13.88 -11.94
C GLN A 966 29.82 -12.77 -11.84
N THR A 967 29.73 -12.10 -10.69
CA THR A 967 28.80 -11.00 -10.44
C THR A 967 29.55 -9.68 -10.24
N LEU A 968 29.24 -8.69 -11.07
CA LEU A 968 29.72 -7.32 -10.92
C LEU A 968 28.55 -6.41 -10.53
N LEU A 969 28.68 -5.71 -9.40
CA LEU A 969 27.70 -4.73 -8.92
C LEU A 969 28.31 -3.33 -9.04
N TYR A 970 27.68 -2.46 -9.82
CA TYR A 970 28.08 -1.06 -10.00
C TYR A 970 27.05 -0.12 -9.38
N SER A 971 27.55 0.85 -8.61
CA SER A 971 26.75 1.84 -7.91
C SER A 971 27.46 3.19 -7.90
N ALA A 972 26.75 4.27 -7.57
CA ALA A 972 27.38 5.54 -7.21
C ALA A 972 27.42 5.75 -5.68
N THR A 973 26.58 5.01 -4.94
CA THR A 973 26.42 5.09 -3.48
C THR A 973 26.61 3.70 -2.83
N MET A 974 26.71 3.64 -1.50
CA MET A 974 26.84 2.37 -0.77
C MET A 974 25.98 2.32 0.51
N PRO A 975 24.66 2.57 0.41
CA PRO A 975 23.75 2.51 1.56
C PRO A 975 23.67 1.07 2.10
N LYS A 976 23.30 0.91 3.38
CA LYS A 976 23.29 -0.42 4.04
C LYS A 976 22.49 -1.49 3.27
N LYS A 977 21.34 -1.13 2.66
CA LYS A 977 20.58 -2.05 1.80
C LYS A 977 21.43 -2.67 0.68
N ILE A 978 22.24 -1.86 -0.01
CA ILE A 978 23.12 -2.33 -1.08
C ILE A 978 24.29 -3.14 -0.53
N GLN A 979 24.82 -2.81 0.65
CA GLN A 979 25.84 -3.63 1.32
C GLN A 979 25.29 -5.04 1.65
N ASP A 980 24.08 -5.12 2.19
CA ASP A 980 23.47 -6.39 2.62
C ASP A 980 22.96 -7.22 1.41
N PHE A 981 22.50 -6.57 0.34
CA PHE A 981 22.27 -7.20 -0.96
C PHE A 981 23.58 -7.75 -1.57
N ALA A 982 24.63 -6.93 -1.62
CA ALA A 982 25.92 -7.35 -2.17
C ALA A 982 26.53 -8.53 -1.40
N ARG A 983 26.45 -8.51 -0.06
CA ARG A 983 26.86 -9.62 0.83
C ARG A 983 26.07 -10.92 0.63
N SER A 984 24.89 -10.87 0.02
CA SER A 984 24.08 -12.06 -0.26
C SER A 984 24.14 -12.52 -1.72
N ALA A 985 24.74 -11.72 -2.62
CA ALA A 985 24.77 -11.97 -4.07
C ALA A 985 26.16 -12.18 -4.70
N LEU A 986 27.28 -11.84 -4.02
CA LEU A 986 28.64 -11.91 -4.57
C LEU A 986 29.57 -12.83 -3.76
N VAL A 987 30.53 -13.49 -4.43
CA VAL A 987 31.50 -14.46 -3.84
C VAL A 987 32.92 -13.88 -3.81
N GLN A 988 33.51 -13.74 -2.61
CA GLN A 988 34.79 -13.04 -2.37
C GLN A 988 34.99 -11.76 -3.22
N PRO A 989 34.04 -10.80 -3.20
CA PRO A 989 34.10 -9.63 -4.08
C PRO A 989 35.27 -8.69 -3.72
N VAL A 990 35.90 -8.13 -4.75
CA VAL A 990 36.81 -6.99 -4.58
C VAL A 990 36.00 -5.70 -4.61
N ILE A 991 36.12 -4.86 -3.58
CA ILE A 991 35.52 -3.52 -3.58
C ILE A 991 36.52 -2.57 -4.26
N VAL A 992 36.07 -1.83 -5.28
CA VAL A 992 36.85 -0.82 -5.97
C VAL A 992 36.10 0.50 -5.89
N ASN A 993 36.58 1.41 -5.05
CA ASN A 993 35.97 2.70 -4.76
C ASN A 993 36.84 3.83 -5.33
N VAL A 994 36.22 4.75 -6.08
CA VAL A 994 36.93 5.79 -6.84
C VAL A 994 36.40 7.16 -6.48
N GLY A 995 37.27 7.96 -5.86
CA GLY A 995 36.86 9.11 -5.06
C GLY A 995 36.38 8.70 -3.66
N ARG A 996 35.67 9.58 -2.97
CA ARG A 996 34.90 9.23 -1.77
C ARG A 996 33.48 8.83 -2.18
N ALA A 997 32.96 7.76 -1.59
CA ALA A 997 31.55 7.39 -1.77
C ALA A 997 30.66 8.52 -1.24
N GLY A 998 29.68 8.96 -2.06
CA GLY A 998 28.81 10.09 -1.73
C GLY A 998 29.40 11.49 -1.96
N ALA A 999 30.71 11.63 -2.23
CA ALA A 999 31.29 12.94 -2.52
C ALA A 999 30.82 13.48 -3.89
N ALA A 1000 30.50 14.77 -3.95
CA ALA A 1000 30.16 15.45 -5.19
C ALA A 1000 31.35 15.49 -6.16
N ASN A 1001 31.04 15.54 -7.46
CA ASN A 1001 32.06 15.66 -8.50
C ASN A 1001 32.78 17.02 -8.39
N LEU A 1002 34.09 16.99 -8.17
CA LEU A 1002 34.93 18.20 -8.04
C LEU A 1002 34.98 19.02 -9.34
N ASP A 1003 34.69 18.40 -10.49
CA ASP A 1003 34.58 19.08 -11.79
C ASP A 1003 33.23 19.84 -11.96
N VAL A 1004 32.38 19.92 -10.91
CA VAL A 1004 31.11 20.65 -10.93
C VAL A 1004 31.08 21.78 -9.89
N LEU A 1005 31.03 23.02 -10.40
CA LEU A 1005 30.75 24.22 -9.60
C LEU A 1005 29.29 24.16 -9.13
N GLN A 1006 29.06 24.18 -7.82
CA GLN A 1006 27.73 24.08 -7.22
C GLN A 1006 27.29 25.42 -6.64
N GLU A 1007 26.24 25.97 -7.23
CA GLU A 1007 25.53 27.15 -6.74
C GLU A 1007 24.24 26.70 -6.05
N VAL A 1008 24.02 27.15 -4.81
CA VAL A 1008 22.79 26.88 -4.07
C VAL A 1008 22.17 28.21 -3.68
N GLU A 1009 20.92 28.42 -4.06
CA GLU A 1009 20.26 29.72 -3.99
C GLU A 1009 18.90 29.61 -3.30
N TYR A 1010 18.63 30.56 -2.39
CA TYR A 1010 17.37 30.59 -1.66
C TYR A 1010 16.31 31.34 -2.47
N VAL A 1011 15.32 30.62 -3.00
CA VAL A 1011 14.32 31.15 -3.92
C VAL A 1011 12.91 30.88 -3.39
N LYS A 1012 12.10 31.95 -3.21
CA LYS A 1012 10.70 31.81 -2.81
C LYS A 1012 9.89 31.07 -3.87
N GLN A 1013 8.86 30.32 -3.45
CA GLN A 1013 8.10 29.46 -4.35
C GLN A 1013 7.45 30.23 -5.51
N GLU A 1014 6.95 31.44 -5.28
CA GLU A 1014 6.32 32.27 -6.33
C GLU A 1014 7.35 32.84 -7.32
N ALA A 1015 8.62 32.93 -6.92
CA ALA A 1015 9.69 33.53 -7.71
C ALA A 1015 10.45 32.53 -8.59
N LYS A 1016 10.39 31.22 -8.31
CA LYS A 1016 11.19 30.18 -8.97
C LYS A 1016 11.16 30.25 -10.50
N ILE A 1017 9.97 30.37 -11.10
CA ILE A 1017 9.81 30.33 -12.56
C ILE A 1017 10.36 31.57 -13.27
N VAL A 1018 10.38 32.72 -12.59
CA VAL A 1018 11.02 33.95 -13.09
C VAL A 1018 12.54 33.83 -12.93
N TYR A 1019 13.01 33.38 -11.77
CA TYR A 1019 14.44 33.22 -11.47
C TYR A 1019 15.12 32.15 -12.35
N LEU A 1020 14.35 31.18 -12.83
CA LEU A 1020 14.81 30.18 -13.82
C LEU A 1020 15.30 30.83 -15.13
N LEU A 1021 14.66 31.90 -15.61
CA LEU A 1021 15.10 32.62 -16.81
C LEU A 1021 16.43 33.35 -16.59
N GLU A 1022 16.63 33.92 -15.40
CA GLU A 1022 17.90 34.56 -15.01
C GLU A 1022 19.02 33.51 -14.90
N CYS A 1023 18.73 32.34 -14.32
CA CYS A 1023 19.67 31.22 -14.27
C CYS A 1023 20.05 30.69 -15.67
N LEU A 1024 19.10 30.64 -16.61
CA LEU A 1024 19.38 30.23 -17.99
C LEU A 1024 20.31 31.20 -18.75
N GLN A 1025 20.47 32.45 -18.29
CA GLN A 1025 21.41 33.42 -18.88
C GLN A 1025 22.86 33.23 -18.36
N LYS A 1026 23.08 32.44 -17.30
CA LYS A 1026 24.42 32.23 -16.71
C LYS A 1026 25.37 31.42 -17.63
N THR A 1027 24.85 30.57 -18.51
CA THR A 1027 25.64 29.65 -19.32
C THR A 1027 25.02 29.42 -20.71
N PRO A 1028 25.82 29.16 -21.76
CA PRO A 1028 25.28 28.73 -23.04
C PRO A 1028 24.66 27.32 -22.95
N PRO A 1029 23.71 26.98 -23.85
CA PRO A 1029 23.18 25.63 -24.02
C PRO A 1029 24.26 24.54 -24.28
N PRO A 1030 23.97 23.25 -24.07
CA PRO A 1030 22.69 22.69 -23.59
C PRO A 1030 22.55 22.68 -22.06
N VAL A 1031 21.32 22.93 -21.59
CA VAL A 1031 20.94 22.99 -20.16
C VAL A 1031 19.93 21.89 -19.83
N LEU A 1032 20.09 21.26 -18.65
CA LEU A 1032 19.16 20.25 -18.12
C LEU A 1032 18.50 20.75 -16.82
N ILE A 1033 17.18 20.87 -16.83
CA ILE A 1033 16.37 21.31 -15.69
C ILE A 1033 15.68 20.10 -15.05
N PHE A 1034 15.80 19.97 -13.72
CA PHE A 1034 15.12 18.96 -12.92
C PHE A 1034 14.04 19.57 -12.02
N ALA A 1035 12.80 19.10 -12.15
CA ALA A 1035 11.70 19.38 -11.23
C ALA A 1035 11.19 18.07 -10.60
N GLU A 1036 10.49 18.13 -9.46
CA GLU A 1036 10.01 16.91 -8.80
C GLU A 1036 8.76 16.32 -9.46
N ASN A 1037 7.70 17.13 -9.66
CA ASN A 1037 6.41 16.61 -10.14
C ASN A 1037 6.32 16.60 -11.68
N LYS A 1038 5.41 15.77 -12.21
CA LYS A 1038 5.13 15.73 -13.66
C LYS A 1038 4.59 17.07 -14.18
N ASN A 1039 3.72 17.72 -13.39
CA ASN A 1039 3.08 18.98 -13.74
C ASN A 1039 4.10 20.10 -13.82
N ASP A 1040 4.98 20.25 -12.81
CA ASP A 1040 6.05 21.26 -12.81
C ASP A 1040 6.94 21.17 -14.07
N VAL A 1041 7.21 19.95 -14.56
CA VAL A 1041 7.98 19.74 -15.81
C VAL A 1041 7.25 20.30 -17.03
N ASP A 1042 5.93 20.13 -17.12
CA ASP A 1042 5.12 20.64 -18.22
C ASP A 1042 4.84 22.14 -18.10
N ASP A 1043 4.58 22.65 -16.89
CA ASP A 1043 4.40 24.08 -16.60
C ASP A 1043 5.68 24.88 -16.95
N ILE A 1044 6.85 24.36 -16.57
CA ILE A 1044 8.15 24.95 -16.96
C ILE A 1044 8.36 24.84 -18.49
N HIS A 1045 7.98 23.72 -19.12
CA HIS A 1045 8.16 23.55 -20.56
C HIS A 1045 7.30 24.53 -21.37
N GLU A 1046 6.01 24.67 -21.05
CA GLU A 1046 5.13 25.64 -21.69
C GLU A 1046 5.62 27.08 -21.44
N TYR A 1047 5.99 27.41 -20.21
CA TYR A 1047 6.52 28.74 -19.88
C TYR A 1047 7.79 29.07 -20.68
N LEU A 1048 8.72 28.14 -20.83
CA LEU A 1048 9.93 28.34 -21.64
C LEU A 1048 9.61 28.54 -23.12
N LEU A 1049 8.68 27.77 -23.69
CA LEU A 1049 8.22 27.96 -25.07
C LEU A 1049 7.54 29.33 -25.27
N LEU A 1050 6.69 29.76 -24.32
CA LEU A 1050 6.06 31.10 -24.32
C LEU A 1050 7.07 32.25 -24.16
N LYS A 1051 8.28 31.97 -23.67
CA LYS A 1051 9.42 32.91 -23.61
C LYS A 1051 10.37 32.80 -24.81
N GLY A 1052 10.05 31.96 -25.80
CA GLY A 1052 10.86 31.76 -27.01
C GLY A 1052 12.11 30.91 -26.82
N VAL A 1053 12.19 30.13 -25.72
CA VAL A 1053 13.31 29.21 -25.46
C VAL A 1053 13.03 27.86 -26.12
N GLU A 1054 14.01 27.33 -26.85
CA GLU A 1054 13.94 26.05 -27.58
C GLU A 1054 13.97 24.85 -26.62
N ALA A 1055 12.86 24.60 -25.91
CA ALA A 1055 12.77 23.59 -24.86
C ALA A 1055 12.01 22.29 -25.25
N VAL A 1056 12.33 21.18 -24.57
CA VAL A 1056 11.61 19.89 -24.59
C VAL A 1056 11.42 19.31 -23.19
N ALA A 1057 10.39 18.47 -22.99
CA ALA A 1057 10.05 17.86 -21.71
C ALA A 1057 10.16 16.32 -21.72
N ILE A 1058 10.65 15.73 -20.62
CA ILE A 1058 10.67 14.27 -20.38
C ILE A 1058 10.20 13.95 -18.95
N HIS A 1059 8.99 13.41 -18.83
CA HIS A 1059 8.45 12.86 -17.59
C HIS A 1059 7.66 11.57 -17.87
N GLY A 1060 7.35 10.80 -16.83
CA GLY A 1060 6.60 9.53 -16.92
C GLY A 1060 5.10 9.69 -17.22
N GLY A 1061 4.73 10.70 -18.00
CA GLY A 1061 3.41 10.88 -18.62
C GLY A 1061 3.48 11.08 -20.15
N LYS A 1062 4.66 11.39 -20.70
CA LYS A 1062 4.89 11.40 -22.15
C LYS A 1062 4.96 9.98 -22.71
N THR A 1063 4.48 9.80 -23.94
CA THR A 1063 4.59 8.55 -24.70
C THR A 1063 6.04 8.20 -25.02
N GLN A 1064 6.31 6.96 -25.45
CA GLN A 1064 7.67 6.55 -25.81
C GLN A 1064 8.22 7.39 -26.97
N ASP A 1065 7.42 7.63 -28.02
CA ASP A 1065 7.86 8.37 -29.21
C ASP A 1065 8.18 9.84 -28.90
N GLU A 1066 7.39 10.49 -28.04
CA GLU A 1066 7.69 11.84 -27.55
C GLU A 1066 9.00 11.88 -26.74
N ARG A 1067 9.22 10.90 -25.86
CA ARG A 1067 10.46 10.80 -25.07
C ARG A 1067 11.67 10.56 -25.97
N GLU A 1068 11.55 9.72 -26.99
CA GLU A 1068 12.63 9.50 -27.96
C GLU A 1068 12.88 10.71 -28.87
N PHE A 1069 11.82 11.43 -29.28
CA PHE A 1069 11.93 12.69 -29.99
C PHE A 1069 12.65 13.76 -29.16
N ALA A 1070 12.30 13.90 -27.87
CA ALA A 1070 12.94 14.84 -26.95
C ALA A 1070 14.43 14.49 -26.71
N ILE A 1071 14.74 13.22 -26.41
CA ILE A 1071 16.11 12.73 -26.24
C ILE A 1071 16.94 13.00 -27.50
N ARG A 1072 16.41 12.67 -28.68
CA ARG A 1072 17.11 12.86 -29.96
C ARG A 1072 17.34 14.34 -30.25
N SER A 1073 16.31 15.17 -30.14
CA SER A 1073 16.40 16.60 -30.49
C SER A 1073 17.39 17.36 -29.58
N PHE A 1074 17.42 17.03 -28.29
CA PHE A 1074 18.39 17.57 -27.35
C PHE A 1074 19.83 17.06 -27.63
N LYS A 1075 20.00 15.75 -27.91
CA LYS A 1075 21.32 15.18 -28.29
C LYS A 1075 21.86 15.70 -29.64
N GLU A 1076 20.97 16.10 -30.55
CA GLU A 1076 21.30 16.70 -31.85
C GLU A 1076 21.51 18.23 -31.78
N TYR A 1077 21.47 18.84 -30.58
CA TYR A 1077 21.56 20.29 -30.39
C TYR A 1077 20.49 21.09 -31.17
N LYS A 1078 19.31 20.48 -31.40
CA LYS A 1078 18.12 21.11 -32.00
C LYS A 1078 17.17 21.73 -30.97
N LYS A 1079 17.51 21.59 -29.69
CA LYS A 1079 16.81 22.14 -28.53
C LYS A 1079 17.84 22.46 -27.46
N ASP A 1080 17.76 23.67 -26.93
CA ASP A 1080 18.72 24.24 -25.98
C ASP A 1080 18.51 23.72 -24.55
N VAL A 1081 17.25 23.42 -24.21
CA VAL A 1081 16.84 23.09 -22.85
C VAL A 1081 16.05 21.78 -22.83
N LEU A 1082 16.41 20.90 -21.91
CA LEU A 1082 15.61 19.73 -21.55
C LEU A 1082 15.09 19.90 -20.12
N VAL A 1083 13.78 19.87 -19.94
CA VAL A 1083 13.11 19.79 -18.64
C VAL A 1083 12.77 18.33 -18.36
N ALA A 1084 13.09 17.82 -17.17
CA ALA A 1084 12.79 16.42 -16.84
C ALA A 1084 12.44 16.21 -15.36
N SER A 1085 11.67 15.15 -15.09
CA SER A 1085 11.54 14.63 -13.72
C SER A 1085 12.60 13.58 -13.43
N ASP A 1086 12.92 13.37 -12.14
CA ASP A 1086 13.91 12.39 -11.69
C ASP A 1086 13.69 11.02 -12.35
N VAL A 1087 12.48 10.48 -12.27
CA VAL A 1087 12.15 9.12 -12.72
C VAL A 1087 12.42 8.91 -14.21
N ALA A 1088 12.10 9.90 -15.05
CA ALA A 1088 12.12 9.72 -16.50
C ALA A 1088 13.47 10.06 -17.16
N SER A 1089 14.41 10.60 -16.37
CA SER A 1089 15.77 10.96 -16.79
C SER A 1089 16.87 10.06 -16.20
N LYS A 1090 16.54 9.14 -15.29
CA LYS A 1090 17.51 8.17 -14.73
C LYS A 1090 18.17 7.35 -15.82
N GLY A 1091 19.49 7.19 -15.72
CA GLY A 1091 20.27 6.45 -16.71
C GLY A 1091 20.46 7.12 -18.08
N LEU A 1092 19.93 8.33 -18.33
CA LEU A 1092 20.22 9.06 -19.57
C LEU A 1092 21.60 9.71 -19.53
N ASP A 1093 22.48 9.33 -20.45
CA ASP A 1093 23.69 10.08 -20.77
C ASP A 1093 23.41 11.10 -21.88
N PHE A 1094 23.81 12.34 -21.63
CA PHE A 1094 23.77 13.43 -22.59
C PHE A 1094 25.19 14.01 -22.66
N PRO A 1095 25.83 14.05 -23.84
CA PRO A 1095 27.17 14.60 -23.96
C PRO A 1095 27.14 16.11 -23.69
N ASP A 1096 28.15 16.60 -22.96
CA ASP A 1096 28.52 18.02 -22.89
C ASP A 1096 27.47 19.03 -22.34
N ILE A 1097 26.49 18.59 -21.53
CA ILE A 1097 25.62 19.49 -20.72
C ILE A 1097 26.50 20.53 -19.99
N LYS A 1098 26.21 21.81 -20.18
CA LYS A 1098 26.94 22.92 -19.52
C LYS A 1098 26.45 23.18 -18.11
N HIS A 1099 25.12 23.13 -17.95
CA HIS A 1099 24.43 23.58 -16.75
C HIS A 1099 23.33 22.60 -16.37
N VAL A 1100 23.29 22.24 -15.10
CA VAL A 1100 22.18 21.54 -14.46
C VAL A 1100 21.45 22.51 -13.55
N ILE A 1101 20.14 22.64 -13.69
CA ILE A 1101 19.31 23.47 -12.80
C ILE A 1101 18.38 22.54 -12.02
N ASN A 1102 18.57 22.45 -10.71
CA ASN A 1102 17.62 21.81 -9.81
C ASN A 1102 16.55 22.85 -9.42
N TYR A 1103 15.42 22.82 -10.13
CA TYR A 1103 14.26 23.68 -9.84
C TYR A 1103 13.67 23.36 -8.46
N ASP A 1104 13.66 22.07 -8.09
CA ASP A 1104 13.36 21.59 -6.74
C ASP A 1104 14.54 20.80 -6.19
N MET A 1105 14.91 21.05 -4.93
CA MET A 1105 15.84 20.18 -4.20
C MET A 1105 15.18 18.79 -4.02
N PRO A 1106 15.81 17.68 -4.46
CA PRO A 1106 15.23 16.35 -4.28
C PRO A 1106 15.17 15.95 -2.81
N LYS A 1107 14.31 14.97 -2.49
CA LYS A 1107 14.07 14.49 -1.11
C LYS A 1107 15.21 13.68 -0.47
N GLU A 1108 16.24 13.32 -1.24
CA GLU A 1108 17.42 12.58 -0.75
C GLU A 1108 18.71 13.11 -1.38
N ILE A 1109 19.81 13.15 -0.63
CA ILE A 1109 21.07 13.79 -1.06
C ILE A 1109 21.77 12.98 -2.17
N GLU A 1110 21.53 11.68 -2.21
CA GLU A 1110 21.95 10.75 -3.25
C GLU A 1110 21.32 11.13 -4.60
N ASN A 1111 20.05 11.58 -4.61
CA ASN A 1111 19.41 12.08 -5.82
C ASN A 1111 20.07 13.39 -6.30
N TYR A 1112 20.40 14.30 -5.37
CA TYR A 1112 21.12 15.55 -5.69
C TYR A 1112 22.46 15.28 -6.39
N VAL A 1113 23.29 14.39 -5.85
CA VAL A 1113 24.58 13.98 -6.47
C VAL A 1113 24.38 13.39 -7.87
N HIS A 1114 23.32 12.59 -8.10
CA HIS A 1114 23.04 11.96 -9.40
C HIS A 1114 22.52 12.95 -10.46
N ARG A 1115 21.89 14.06 -10.04
CA ARG A 1115 21.46 15.15 -10.92
C ARG A 1115 22.65 16.04 -11.32
N ILE A 1116 23.43 16.55 -10.35
CA ILE A 1116 24.58 17.42 -10.66
C ILE A 1116 25.65 16.68 -11.48
N GLY A 1117 25.80 15.37 -11.28
CA GLY A 1117 26.69 14.51 -12.09
C GLY A 1117 26.30 14.34 -13.55
N ARG A 1118 25.23 14.99 -14.05
CA ARG A 1118 24.93 15.08 -15.50
C ARG A 1118 25.81 16.09 -16.23
N THR A 1119 26.41 17.05 -15.53
CA THR A 1119 27.49 17.92 -16.05
C THR A 1119 28.85 17.56 -15.41
N GLY A 1120 29.91 18.31 -15.71
CA GLY A 1120 31.26 18.08 -15.18
C GLY A 1120 31.93 16.80 -15.69
N ARG A 1121 31.64 16.39 -16.94
CA ARG A 1121 32.04 15.09 -17.49
C ARG A 1121 33.35 15.17 -18.29
N SER A 1122 34.11 14.08 -18.27
CA SER A 1122 35.33 13.89 -19.07
C SER A 1122 36.42 14.96 -18.88
N GLY A 1123 36.53 15.54 -17.67
CA GLY A 1123 37.53 16.57 -17.34
C GLY A 1123 37.18 17.97 -17.88
N LYS A 1124 35.91 18.22 -18.24
CA LYS A 1124 35.36 19.56 -18.49
C LYS A 1124 34.64 20.03 -17.24
N THR A 1125 34.82 21.28 -16.85
CA THR A 1125 34.08 21.89 -15.73
C THR A 1125 32.61 22.12 -16.10
N GLY A 1126 31.70 21.81 -15.18
CA GLY A 1126 30.25 22.05 -15.30
C GLY A 1126 29.72 22.99 -14.22
N VAL A 1127 28.51 23.52 -14.41
CA VAL A 1127 27.79 24.33 -13.42
C VAL A 1127 26.52 23.61 -12.97
N ALA A 1128 26.20 23.65 -11.68
CA ALA A 1128 24.95 23.14 -11.14
C ALA A 1128 24.31 24.17 -10.19
N THR A 1129 23.22 24.81 -10.61
CA THR A 1129 22.46 25.77 -9.78
C THR A 1129 21.25 25.07 -9.15
N THR A 1130 20.97 25.32 -7.88
CA THR A 1130 19.94 24.60 -7.11
C THR A 1130 19.10 25.52 -6.26
N PHE A 1131 17.78 25.46 -6.40
CA PHE A 1131 16.84 26.27 -5.63
C PHE A 1131 16.43 25.56 -4.34
N ILE A 1132 16.72 26.19 -3.20
CA ILE A 1132 16.25 25.78 -1.87
C ILE A 1132 15.20 26.77 -1.34
N ASN A 1133 14.28 26.29 -0.51
CA ASN A 1133 13.24 27.10 0.12
C ASN A 1133 12.86 26.53 1.50
N MET A 1134 11.93 27.18 2.21
CA MET A 1134 11.43 26.73 3.52
C MET A 1134 10.61 25.42 3.50
N ASN A 1135 10.34 24.83 2.32
CA ASN A 1135 9.63 23.56 2.19
C ASN A 1135 10.59 22.36 2.12
N CYS A 1136 11.90 22.59 1.94
CA CYS A 1136 12.92 21.56 2.04
C CYS A 1136 13.09 21.10 3.49
N SER A 1137 13.37 19.80 3.72
CA SER A 1137 13.56 19.29 5.08
C SER A 1137 14.89 19.76 5.68
N GLU A 1138 14.89 20.07 6.98
CA GLU A 1138 16.09 20.53 7.71
C GLU A 1138 17.27 19.55 7.57
N GLN A 1139 16.97 18.25 7.64
CA GLN A 1139 17.96 17.18 7.42
C GLN A 1139 18.69 17.31 6.07
N ILE A 1140 17.98 17.50 4.95
CA ILE A 1140 18.64 17.53 3.64
C ILE A 1140 19.40 18.83 3.39
N LEU A 1141 18.99 19.91 4.06
CA LEU A 1141 19.73 21.18 4.05
C LEU A 1141 21.04 21.07 4.86
N LEU A 1142 21.06 20.29 5.95
CA LEU A 1142 22.27 19.94 6.69
C LEU A 1142 23.19 18.99 5.90
N ASP A 1143 22.66 17.91 5.31
CA ASP A 1143 23.45 17.03 4.43
C ASP A 1143 24.07 17.82 3.26
N LEU A 1144 23.33 18.76 2.67
CA LEU A 1144 23.82 19.68 1.63
C LEU A 1144 24.88 20.67 2.16
N LYS A 1145 24.70 21.25 3.36
CA LYS A 1145 25.69 22.12 4.03
C LYS A 1145 27.04 21.41 4.17
N HIS A 1146 27.04 20.16 4.61
CA HIS A 1146 28.26 19.35 4.77
C HIS A 1146 28.85 18.92 3.42
N LEU A 1147 28.03 18.56 2.44
CA LEU A 1147 28.48 18.26 1.07
C LEU A 1147 29.20 19.45 0.42
N LEU A 1148 28.64 20.67 0.54
CA LEU A 1148 29.26 21.89 0.02
C LEU A 1148 30.58 22.21 0.74
N ARG A 1149 30.62 22.06 2.07
CA ARG A 1149 31.85 22.21 2.87
C ARG A 1149 32.95 21.23 2.44
N GLU A 1150 32.63 19.95 2.25
CA GLU A 1150 33.58 18.93 1.80
C GLU A 1150 34.08 19.19 0.36
N ALA A 1151 33.16 19.53 -0.55
CA ALA A 1151 33.48 19.86 -1.93
C ALA A 1151 34.12 21.27 -2.12
N LYS A 1152 34.39 21.99 -1.02
CA LYS A 1152 34.96 23.35 -0.97
C LYS A 1152 34.18 24.38 -1.82
N GLN A 1153 32.87 24.21 -1.90
CA GLN A 1153 31.95 25.07 -2.63
C GLN A 1153 31.48 26.23 -1.74
N ARG A 1154 30.85 27.24 -2.36
CA ARG A 1154 30.28 28.38 -1.62
C ARG A 1154 29.02 27.94 -0.85
N VAL A 1155 29.11 27.89 0.48
CA VAL A 1155 27.94 27.70 1.35
C VAL A 1155 27.10 28.99 1.34
N PRO A 1156 25.77 28.93 1.13
CA PRO A 1156 24.90 30.10 1.23
C PRO A 1156 24.70 30.52 2.69
N PRO A 1157 24.53 31.83 3.00
CA PRO A 1157 24.32 32.30 4.38
C PRO A 1157 23.15 31.63 5.10
N VAL A 1158 22.11 31.22 4.36
CA VAL A 1158 20.94 30.49 4.90
C VAL A 1158 21.32 29.10 5.44
N LEU A 1159 22.28 28.40 4.81
CA LEU A 1159 22.79 27.11 5.29
C LEU A 1159 23.90 27.29 6.33
N GLU A 1160 24.64 28.39 6.27
CA GLU A 1160 25.68 28.72 7.25
C GLU A 1160 25.08 29.08 8.62
N ALA A 1161 23.95 29.77 8.63
CA ALA A 1161 23.20 30.13 9.84
C ALA A 1161 22.44 28.97 10.51
N MET A 1162 22.39 27.78 9.90
CA MET A 1162 21.81 26.58 10.52
C MET A 1162 22.80 25.96 11.50
N GLU A 1163 22.52 26.06 12.80
CA GLU A 1163 23.32 25.38 13.83
C GLU A 1163 23.15 23.86 13.72
N ASP A 1164 24.24 23.13 13.49
CA ASP A 1164 24.23 21.67 13.55
C ASP A 1164 24.56 21.23 14.99
N PRO A 1165 23.72 20.42 15.67
CA PRO A 1165 24.02 19.87 16.99
C PRO A 1165 25.37 19.13 17.10
N THR A 1166 25.92 18.67 15.97
CA THR A 1166 27.18 17.92 15.87
C THR A 1166 28.42 18.76 15.53
N ASP A 1167 28.27 20.01 15.04
CA ASP A 1167 29.39 20.89 14.62
C ASP A 1167 30.42 21.09 15.77
N LYS A 1168 30.01 20.90 17.03
CA LYS A 1168 30.87 20.95 18.24
C LYS A 1168 31.96 19.89 18.33
N TYR A 1169 31.85 18.76 17.64
CA TYR A 1169 32.78 17.64 17.79
C TYR A 1169 33.84 17.53 16.67
N ASN A 1170 33.73 18.32 15.60
CA ASN A 1170 34.75 18.46 14.55
C ASN A 1170 35.12 17.13 13.84
N LEU A 1171 34.10 16.30 13.54
CA LEU A 1171 34.26 14.94 13.00
C LEU A 1171 34.26 14.90 11.47
N SER A 1172 35.44 14.70 10.88
CA SER A 1172 35.60 14.48 9.43
C SER A 1172 35.27 13.04 8.99
N GLY A 1173 34.00 12.63 9.11
CA GLY A 1173 33.54 11.31 8.64
C GLY A 1173 32.02 11.16 8.62
N GLY A 1174 31.46 10.82 7.46
CA GLY A 1174 30.01 10.62 7.26
C GLY A 1174 29.48 9.31 7.85
N CYS A 1175 28.16 9.17 7.86
CA CYS A 1175 27.46 8.08 8.51
C CYS A 1175 27.39 6.82 7.62
N THR A 1176 28.14 5.79 8.00
CA THR A 1176 28.20 4.48 7.31
C THR A 1176 26.86 3.73 7.23
N PHE A 1177 25.86 4.13 8.01
CA PHE A 1177 24.53 3.51 8.01
C PHE A 1177 23.57 4.12 6.98
N CYS A 1178 23.52 5.45 6.90
CA CYS A 1178 22.52 6.16 6.10
C CYS A 1178 23.05 6.85 4.84
N GLY A 1179 24.37 7.00 4.69
CA GLY A 1179 25.01 7.77 3.61
C GLY A 1179 25.18 9.27 3.91
N GLY A 1180 24.42 9.81 4.88
CA GLY A 1180 24.43 11.23 5.24
C GLY A 1180 25.75 11.75 5.80
N LEU A 1181 25.98 13.04 5.63
CA LEU A 1181 27.21 13.73 6.04
C LEU A 1181 26.97 14.53 7.34
N GLY A 1182 28.00 14.65 8.17
CA GLY A 1182 27.98 15.44 9.41
C GLY A 1182 27.77 14.65 10.71
N HIS A 1183 27.28 13.41 10.70
CA HIS A 1183 26.97 12.67 11.93
C HIS A 1183 27.52 11.23 11.98
N ARG A 1184 27.72 10.68 13.19
CA ARG A 1184 28.10 9.27 13.38
C ARG A 1184 26.90 8.33 13.30
N ILE A 1185 27.19 7.04 13.10
CA ILE A 1185 26.21 5.96 13.25
C ILE A 1185 25.57 5.92 14.64
N SER A 1186 26.26 6.34 15.70
CA SER A 1186 25.72 6.45 17.08
C SER A 1186 24.53 7.40 17.18
N ASP A 1187 24.59 8.50 16.42
CA ASP A 1187 23.73 9.69 16.53
C ASP A 1187 22.88 9.91 15.26
N CYS A 1188 22.84 8.90 14.40
CA CYS A 1188 22.26 8.98 13.06
C CYS A 1188 20.73 9.09 13.10
N PRO A 1189 20.10 10.16 12.60
CA PRO A 1189 18.64 10.31 12.64
C PRO A 1189 17.88 9.19 11.91
N LYS A 1190 18.45 8.65 10.82
CA LYS A 1190 17.88 7.50 10.07
C LYS A 1190 17.98 6.19 10.89
N LEU A 1191 19.08 5.99 11.64
CA LEU A 1191 19.21 4.86 12.58
C LEU A 1191 18.34 5.07 13.82
N ASP A 1192 18.20 6.30 14.32
CA ASP A 1192 17.48 6.59 15.54
C ASP A 1192 15.96 6.57 15.31
N ALA A 1193 15.48 6.94 14.12
CA ALA A 1193 14.12 6.64 13.66
C ALA A 1193 13.88 5.11 13.60
N GLN A 1194 14.81 4.33 13.03
CA GLN A 1194 14.70 2.86 13.06
C GLN A 1194 14.80 2.29 14.48
N ARG A 1195 15.61 2.86 15.37
CA ARG A 1195 15.68 2.47 16.78
C ARG A 1195 14.40 2.83 17.51
N ARG A 1196 13.74 3.95 17.21
CA ARG A 1196 12.42 4.28 17.79
C ARG A 1196 11.35 3.31 17.29
N GLN A 1197 11.41 2.85 16.04
CA GLN A 1197 10.56 1.74 15.54
C GLN A 1197 10.91 0.39 16.21
N GLN A 1198 12.20 0.03 16.30
CA GLN A 1198 12.63 -1.24 16.89
C GLN A 1198 12.45 -1.31 18.41
N VAL A 1199 12.71 -0.23 19.16
CA VAL A 1199 12.42 -0.13 20.59
C VAL A 1199 10.90 -0.11 20.84
N GLY A 1200 10.12 0.45 19.91
CA GLY A 1200 8.65 0.29 19.89
C GLY A 1200 8.20 -1.18 19.78
N ASN A 1201 8.96 -2.03 19.07
CA ASN A 1201 8.72 -3.48 18.99
C ASN A 1201 9.34 -4.27 20.17
N ILE A 1202 10.52 -3.88 20.66
CA ILE A 1202 11.25 -4.58 21.74
C ILE A 1202 10.60 -4.33 23.11
N GLY A 1203 10.01 -3.15 23.34
CA GLY A 1203 9.34 -2.77 24.58
C GLY A 1203 8.07 -3.53 24.93
N ARG A 1204 7.77 -4.67 24.26
CA ARG A 1204 6.58 -5.49 24.55
C ARG A 1204 6.74 -7.01 24.38
N SER A 1205 7.97 -7.53 24.36
CA SER A 1205 8.25 -8.97 24.44
C SER A 1205 9.47 -9.25 25.33
N GLY A 1206 9.22 -9.47 26.63
CA GLY A 1206 10.25 -9.85 27.61
C GLY A 1206 9.68 -9.99 29.02
N GLY A 1207 9.54 -11.23 29.52
CA GLY A 1207 8.94 -11.57 30.81
C GLY A 1207 7.43 -11.85 30.74
N GLY A 1208 6.96 -13.10 30.62
CA GLY A 1208 7.69 -14.37 30.42
C GLY A 1208 7.81 -15.21 31.68
N GLU A 1209 7.65 -16.53 31.54
CA GLU A 1209 7.84 -17.49 32.64
C GLU A 1209 8.26 -18.86 32.09
N ARG A 1210 9.15 -19.56 32.81
CA ARG A 1210 9.52 -20.97 32.59
C ARG A 1210 9.26 -21.71 33.89
N GLY A 1211 8.24 -22.57 33.90
CA GLY A 1211 8.13 -23.66 34.88
C GLY A 1211 8.87 -24.89 34.35
N GLY A 1212 9.46 -25.68 35.25
CA GLY A 1212 10.12 -26.95 34.92
C GLY A 1212 9.66 -28.08 35.84
N GLY A 1213 10.11 -29.29 35.50
CA GLY A 1213 9.65 -30.56 36.07
C GLY A 1213 8.65 -31.24 35.12
N GLU A 1214 8.65 -32.55 34.90
CA GLU A 1214 9.56 -33.65 35.25
C GLU A 1214 8.89 -34.88 34.60
N TYR A 1215 9.68 -35.89 34.16
CA TYR A 1215 9.26 -37.06 33.36
C TYR A 1215 8.94 -36.80 31.87
#